data_AF-A0A135TIV4-F1
#
_entry.id   AF-A0A135TIV4-F1
#
_cell.length_a   1.000
_cell.length_b   1.000
_cell.length_c   1.000
_cell.angle_alpha   90.00
_cell.angle_beta   90.00
_cell.angle_gamma   90.00
#
_symmetry.space_group_name_H-M   'P 1'
#
loop_
_entity.id
_entity.type
_entity.pdbx_description
1 polymer ?
#
loop_
_entity_poly.entity_id
_entity_poly.type
_entity_poly.pdbx_seq_one_letter_code
_entity_poly.pdbx_strand_id
1 'polypeptide(L)'
;MSTNLSSEHPDLQPSGRQSTGHGIDEFKPSAAQFETMEEGDPQKFKLSKAGGDVALALFDTVGDVHEPIDPEEERRLVRKVDWMILPYISVCYVFFYIDKTTLSYAAIFGIQSDLKLKGTEYSWLSSIFYFGFLVWALPTNFMLQKFPIAKYLGLNIFAWGAFLMLQAAAPNFGALAALRAISGAAEACADPAFMIITSMWYTRREQPIKIGLWYTANGIGIALGGLLGYGIGNIKGALASWKYEFIIVGTLCCAWGIVIAVFLPDNPITSSKLTNREKKIIVERLRENQTGVENKTLKLYQVREAFTDYKLYFFFMIALLQAIVNGGTSNFGTLIIKGFKFSTLVTAVLQIPYGAIIFIAILACVFINDRLPPNNRCFVLVLFLLPNVAGAFGLRFVPDDQQVGRLICYYLTGSISASFVLLLSLQTANIAGHTKKVVTSACLFLGYCVGNIAGPFFYKSDQAPNYELGIWSMIVAHLVEVVFVIALRFLLKWENDRRDRVQGEVAEVDLDATAFGDLTDPWVEKGGIVGRGVLLDYASFCARHSLPLDAFTSSNISLTHLQQIAAEQNITFRPGDILFIRSGFTAGYNAKDDAAQKAVAARASPDFLGLEPTKEVLRWIWETGFAAVAGDAPSFERAPIAGPHTAVGGVWKGEAWEEEMQGGGLLHQWLLGGWGLPIGEMFDLEALSSTCQELGRWTFFVSSVPLKVPGGVASPPNAVAIF
;
A
#
# COMPACT_ATOMS: atom_id res chain seq x y z
N MET A 1 56.11 84.03 12.52
CA MET A 1 57.09 83.73 11.46
C MET A 1 56.63 82.44 10.81
N SER A 2 55.75 82.54 9.80
CA SER A 2 56.06 82.70 8.36
C SER A 2 56.22 81.32 7.70
N THR A 3 55.16 80.81 7.04
CA THR A 3 54.93 80.75 5.55
C THR A 3 55.49 79.45 4.95
N ASN A 4 54.89 78.64 4.07
CA ASN A 4 53.76 78.66 3.10
C ASN A 4 53.32 77.18 2.88
N LEU A 5 52.07 76.73 2.70
CA LEU A 5 50.99 77.02 1.73
C LEU A 5 51.24 76.61 0.26
N SER A 6 50.62 75.49 -0.16
CA SER A 6 49.83 75.29 -1.40
C SER A 6 49.39 73.80 -1.46
N SER A 7 48.16 73.35 -1.71
CA SER A 7 46.86 73.96 -2.03
C SER A 7 45.82 72.81 -2.08
N GLU A 8 44.75 72.93 -1.27
CA GLU A 8 43.30 72.72 -1.58
C GLU A 8 42.83 71.36 -2.17
N HIS A 9 42.06 70.47 -1.52
CA HIS A 9 40.70 70.52 -0.89
C HIS A 9 39.59 71.11 -1.78
N PRO A 10 38.33 70.61 -1.74
CA PRO A 10 37.56 70.24 -0.54
C PRO A 10 36.69 68.95 -0.76
N ASP A 11 35.93 68.35 0.15
CA ASP A 11 34.98 68.87 1.14
C ASP A 11 34.71 67.84 2.26
N LEU A 12 34.41 68.38 3.44
CA LEU A 12 34.16 67.73 4.73
C LEU A 12 32.67 67.36 4.92
N GLN A 13 32.40 66.34 5.75
CA GLN A 13 31.39 66.27 6.87
C GLN A 13 30.86 64.83 7.09
N PRO A 14 30.27 64.48 8.26
CA PRO A 14 30.78 64.64 9.62
C PRO A 14 30.70 63.31 10.44
N SER A 15 31.18 63.38 11.68
CA SER A 15 31.34 62.34 12.70
C SER A 15 30.20 61.31 12.90
N GLY A 16 30.57 60.04 13.09
CA GLY A 16 29.71 59.01 13.69
C GLY A 16 30.54 57.90 14.33
N ARG A 17 30.42 57.73 15.64
CA ARG A 17 31.12 56.71 16.45
C ARG A 17 30.60 55.29 16.16
N GLN A 18 31.56 54.37 16.02
CA GLN A 18 31.58 52.95 16.44
C GLN A 18 30.71 51.92 15.69
N SER A 19 31.37 51.07 14.89
CA SER A 19 31.49 49.63 15.14
C SER A 19 32.63 49.02 14.33
N THR A 20 33.55 48.33 14.99
CA THR A 20 34.79 47.75 14.46
C THR A 20 34.55 46.63 13.45
N GLY A 21 35.12 46.78 12.25
CA GLY A 21 35.34 45.70 11.30
C GLY A 21 36.73 45.08 11.47
N HIS A 22 36.78 43.76 11.54
CA HIS A 22 37.93 42.92 11.21
C HIS A 22 37.35 41.86 10.24
N GLY A 23 37.88 41.69 9.04
CA GLY A 23 39.25 41.26 8.79
C GLY A 23 39.16 39.77 8.49
N ILE A 24 39.18 39.44 7.19
CA ILE A 24 39.06 38.09 6.65
C ILE A 24 40.37 37.37 6.98
N ASP A 25 40.30 36.34 7.83
CA ASP A 25 41.40 35.42 8.10
C ASP A 25 40.97 33.96 7.94
N GLU A 26 41.91 33.18 7.41
CA GLU A 26 41.87 31.80 6.94
C GLU A 26 41.16 30.80 7.88
N PHE A 27 40.23 30.01 7.34
CA PHE A 27 39.77 28.78 7.98
C PHE A 27 40.53 27.59 7.39
N LYS A 28 41.63 27.20 8.05
CA LYS A 28 42.27 25.88 7.85
C LYS A 28 41.41 24.80 8.52
N PRO A 29 41.05 23.71 7.83
CA PRO A 29 40.45 22.55 8.49
C PRO A 29 41.52 21.84 9.33
N SER A 30 41.28 21.72 10.64
CA SER A 30 42.17 20.99 11.53
C SER A 30 42.10 19.49 11.23
N ALA A 31 43.27 18.91 10.97
CA ALA A 31 43.48 17.47 10.84
C ALA A 31 42.92 16.71 12.06
N ALA A 32 41.94 15.85 11.83
CA ALA A 32 41.65 14.76 12.74
C ALA A 32 42.83 13.77 12.68
N GLN A 33 43.32 13.40 13.85
CA GLN A 33 44.45 12.50 14.06
C GLN A 33 44.17 11.14 13.40
N PHE A 34 45.07 10.71 12.53
CA PHE A 34 45.15 9.34 12.06
C PHE A 34 45.77 8.49 13.19
N GLU A 35 44.96 7.70 13.87
CA GLU A 35 45.46 6.51 14.57
C GLU A 35 45.72 5.43 13.51
N THR A 36 46.95 4.95 13.48
CA THR A 36 47.41 3.77 12.75
C THR A 36 46.56 2.55 13.12
N MET A 37 45.86 1.97 12.15
CA MET A 37 45.20 0.68 12.31
C MET A 37 46.20 -0.45 12.07
N GLU A 38 46.52 -1.19 13.13
CA GLU A 38 47.07 -2.54 13.06
C GLU A 38 46.02 -3.52 12.50
N GLU A 39 46.49 -4.57 11.82
CA GLU A 39 45.69 -5.69 11.34
C GLU A 39 44.90 -6.36 12.48
N GLY A 40 43.56 -6.33 12.43
CA GLY A 40 42.72 -6.97 13.44
C GLY A 40 41.23 -7.12 13.07
N ASP A 41 40.84 -8.37 12.80
CA ASP A 41 39.52 -9.03 12.90
C ASP A 41 38.30 -8.47 12.10
N PRO A 42 37.73 -9.23 11.14
CA PRO A 42 36.55 -8.81 10.38
C PRO A 42 35.26 -9.02 11.19
N GLN A 43 34.81 -8.05 11.99
CA GLN A 43 33.41 -8.06 12.46
C GLN A 43 32.85 -6.71 12.96
N LYS A 44 31.60 -6.44 12.52
CA LYS A 44 30.52 -5.62 13.12
C LYS A 44 30.41 -4.14 12.74
N PHE A 45 29.76 -3.89 11.60
CA PHE A 45 29.03 -2.64 11.38
C PHE A 45 27.68 -2.68 12.14
N LYS A 46 27.52 -1.87 13.19
CA LYS A 46 26.24 -1.72 13.90
C LYS A 46 25.36 -0.66 13.22
N LEU A 47 24.16 -1.05 12.78
CA LEU A 47 23.13 -0.14 12.27
C LEU A 47 22.57 0.76 13.38
N SER A 48 22.34 2.04 13.08
CA SER A 48 21.85 3.05 14.02
C SER A 48 20.40 2.77 14.48
N LYS A 49 20.15 2.90 15.79
CA LYS A 49 18.85 2.64 16.46
C LYS A 49 17.91 3.84 16.54
N ALA A 50 18.17 4.94 15.84
CA ALA A 50 17.39 6.17 15.99
C ALA A 50 16.36 6.32 14.85
N GLY A 51 15.09 6.01 15.17
CA GLY A 51 13.91 6.52 14.48
C GLY A 51 13.60 5.91 13.10
N GLY A 52 12.69 4.93 13.06
CA GLY A 52 11.96 4.62 11.84
C GLY A 52 11.64 3.15 11.63
N ASP A 53 12.57 2.23 11.91
CA ASP A 53 12.36 0.84 11.56
C ASP A 53 12.83 -0.12 12.64
N VAL A 54 11.89 -0.59 13.47
CA VAL A 54 12.13 -1.67 14.44
C VAL A 54 12.50 -2.97 13.71
N ALA A 55 12.19 -3.08 12.40
CA ALA A 55 12.53 -4.21 11.55
C ALA A 55 14.03 -4.26 11.22
N LEU A 56 14.68 -3.11 11.00
CA LEU A 56 16.12 -3.01 10.74
C LEU A 56 16.97 -3.42 11.95
N ALA A 57 16.42 -3.33 13.17
CA ALA A 57 17.10 -3.74 14.39
C ALA A 57 17.17 -5.27 14.58
N LEU A 58 16.51 -6.06 13.73
CA LEU A 58 16.55 -7.53 13.74
C LEU A 58 17.71 -8.12 12.91
N PHE A 59 18.42 -7.29 12.13
CA PHE A 59 19.51 -7.71 11.26
C PHE A 59 20.83 -7.16 11.81
N ASP A 60 21.75 -8.05 12.19
CA ASP A 60 23.05 -7.65 12.75
C ASP A 60 24.05 -7.23 11.67
N THR A 61 23.85 -7.67 10.42
CA THR A 61 24.64 -7.30 9.23
C THR A 61 23.78 -7.23 7.98
N VAL A 62 24.22 -6.50 6.94
CA VAL A 62 23.53 -6.40 5.64
C VAL A 62 23.42 -7.77 4.94
N GLY A 63 24.33 -8.72 5.23
CA GLY A 63 24.31 -10.09 4.70
C GLY A 63 23.16 -10.95 5.23
N ASP A 64 22.66 -10.69 6.44
CA ASP A 64 21.51 -11.41 7.02
C ASP A 64 20.18 -11.12 6.30
N VAL A 65 20.13 -10.07 5.49
CA VAL A 65 18.93 -9.62 4.77
C VAL A 65 18.66 -10.50 3.53
N HIS A 66 19.67 -11.22 3.03
CA HIS A 66 19.59 -12.01 1.81
C HIS A 66 19.76 -13.53 2.03
N GLU A 67 19.56 -14.03 3.26
CA GLU A 67 19.50 -15.48 3.47
C GLU A 67 18.33 -16.08 2.64
N PRO A 68 18.59 -17.04 1.74
CA PRO A 68 17.52 -17.64 0.95
C PRO A 68 16.46 -18.26 1.88
N ILE A 69 15.20 -17.91 1.61
CA ILE A 69 14.04 -18.41 2.36
C ILE A 69 13.58 -19.69 1.68
N ASP A 70 13.57 -20.80 2.41
CA ASP A 70 12.98 -22.05 1.93
C ASP A 70 11.45 -21.88 1.78
N PRO A 71 10.86 -22.12 0.60
CA PRO A 71 9.40 -22.05 0.40
C PRO A 71 8.60 -22.94 1.36
N GLU A 72 9.15 -24.04 1.86
CA GLU A 72 8.48 -24.85 2.90
C GLU A 72 8.46 -24.15 4.26
N GLU A 73 9.56 -23.51 4.65
CA GLU A 73 9.68 -22.75 5.90
C GLU A 73 8.68 -21.59 5.89
N GLU A 74 8.59 -20.87 4.78
CA GLU A 74 7.62 -19.80 4.55
C GLU A 74 6.17 -20.31 4.72
N ARG A 75 5.80 -21.41 4.05
CA ARG A 75 4.43 -21.96 4.15
C ARG A 75 4.08 -22.44 5.55
N ARG A 76 5.06 -22.94 6.32
CA ARG A 76 4.84 -23.33 7.73
C ARG A 76 4.62 -22.09 8.59
N LEU A 77 5.39 -21.03 8.36
CA LEU A 77 5.25 -19.76 9.05
C LEU A 77 3.90 -19.09 8.76
N VAL A 78 3.45 -19.04 7.50
CA VAL A 78 2.12 -18.51 7.15
C VAL A 78 1.01 -19.25 7.88
N ARG A 79 1.07 -20.60 7.93
CA ARG A 79 0.10 -21.41 8.69
C ARG A 79 0.15 -21.11 10.19
N LYS A 80 1.34 -20.89 10.74
CA LYS A 80 1.50 -20.50 12.15
C LYS A 80 0.88 -19.13 12.42
N VAL A 81 1.11 -18.15 11.54
CA VAL A 81 0.49 -16.81 11.61
C VAL A 81 -1.04 -16.91 11.49
N ASP A 82 -1.54 -17.73 10.57
CA ASP A 82 -2.98 -17.98 10.43
C ASP A 82 -3.61 -18.46 11.73
N TRP A 83 -3.03 -19.45 12.39
CA TRP A 83 -3.52 -19.94 13.69
C TRP A 83 -3.33 -18.93 14.82
N MET A 84 -2.38 -18.00 14.70
CA MET A 84 -2.09 -16.99 15.72
C MET A 84 -2.96 -15.75 15.61
N ILE A 85 -3.52 -15.43 14.44
CA ILE A 85 -4.23 -14.17 14.17
C ILE A 85 -5.70 -14.41 13.75
N LEU A 86 -5.95 -15.27 12.77
CA LEU A 86 -7.30 -15.42 12.18
C LEU A 86 -8.37 -15.92 13.17
N PRO A 87 -8.11 -16.91 14.07
CA PRO A 87 -9.10 -17.31 15.06
C PRO A 87 -9.52 -16.16 15.96
N TYR A 88 -8.56 -15.32 16.39
CA TYR A 88 -8.85 -14.20 17.29
C TYR A 88 -9.72 -13.14 16.61
N ILE A 89 -9.35 -12.73 15.40
CA ILE A 89 -10.13 -11.74 14.63
C ILE A 89 -11.51 -12.31 14.26
N SER A 90 -11.58 -13.58 13.85
CA SER A 90 -12.85 -14.23 13.51
C SER A 90 -13.80 -14.27 14.70
N VAL A 91 -13.33 -14.64 15.91
CA VAL A 91 -14.18 -14.66 17.12
C VAL A 91 -14.56 -13.24 17.56
N CYS A 92 -13.65 -12.25 17.42
CA CYS A 92 -14.03 -10.84 17.59
C CYS A 92 -15.19 -10.46 16.66
N TYR A 93 -15.11 -10.86 15.39
CA TYR A 93 -16.12 -10.54 14.39
C TYR A 93 -17.46 -11.28 14.64
N VAL A 94 -17.42 -12.49 15.21
CA VAL A 94 -18.61 -13.19 15.73
C VAL A 94 -19.30 -12.32 16.79
N PHE A 95 -18.56 -11.89 17.83
CA PHE A 95 -19.13 -11.05 18.90
C PHE A 95 -19.64 -9.71 18.39
N PHE A 96 -18.90 -9.08 17.49
CA PHE A 96 -19.29 -7.84 16.82
C PHE A 96 -20.67 -7.98 16.15
N TYR A 97 -20.92 -9.07 15.43
CA TYR A 97 -22.22 -9.25 14.77
C TYR A 97 -23.35 -9.72 15.72
N ILE A 98 -23.02 -10.49 16.76
CA ILE A 98 -23.99 -10.82 17.81
C ILE A 98 -24.47 -9.54 18.51
N ASP A 99 -23.57 -8.60 18.82
CA ASP A 99 -23.95 -7.30 19.40
C ASP A 99 -24.95 -6.55 18.52
N LYS A 100 -24.62 -6.37 17.23
CA LYS A 100 -25.49 -5.69 16.27
C LYS A 100 -26.89 -6.29 16.16
N THR A 101 -27.01 -7.60 16.32
CA THR A 101 -28.30 -8.30 16.25
C THR A 101 -28.99 -8.46 17.61
N THR A 102 -28.33 -8.13 18.72
CA THR A 102 -28.87 -8.24 20.09
C THR A 102 -30.16 -7.43 20.26
N LEU A 103 -30.23 -6.23 19.68
CA LEU A 103 -31.45 -5.41 19.73
C LEU A 103 -32.64 -6.09 19.02
N SER A 104 -32.37 -6.80 17.93
CA SER A 104 -33.34 -7.59 17.17
C SER A 104 -33.92 -8.73 18.02
N TYR A 105 -33.07 -9.48 18.74
CA TYR A 105 -33.53 -10.53 19.66
C TYR A 105 -34.31 -9.95 20.85
N ALA A 106 -33.83 -8.85 21.42
CA ALA A 106 -34.53 -8.16 22.50
C ALA A 106 -35.96 -7.71 22.10
N ALA A 107 -36.17 -7.37 20.83
CA ALA A 107 -37.49 -6.99 20.29
C ALA A 107 -38.52 -8.11 20.39
N ILE A 108 -38.15 -9.36 20.05
CA ILE A 108 -39.07 -10.50 20.14
C ILE A 108 -39.32 -10.94 21.59
N PHE A 109 -38.41 -10.58 22.51
CA PHE A 109 -38.49 -10.79 23.96
C PHE A 109 -39.13 -9.64 24.75
N GLY A 110 -39.70 -8.65 24.07
CA GLY A 110 -40.61 -7.69 24.71
C GLY A 110 -40.00 -6.38 25.18
N ILE A 111 -38.77 -6.01 24.75
CA ILE A 111 -38.14 -4.73 25.13
C ILE A 111 -39.02 -3.52 24.80
N GLN A 112 -39.75 -3.56 23.67
CA GLN A 112 -40.63 -2.46 23.24
C GLN A 112 -41.78 -2.25 24.23
N SER A 113 -42.37 -3.35 24.72
CA SER A 113 -43.46 -3.32 25.70
C SER A 113 -42.98 -2.89 27.08
N ASP A 114 -41.85 -3.43 27.54
CA ASP A 114 -41.28 -3.14 28.86
C ASP A 114 -40.86 -1.67 29.01
N LEU A 115 -40.23 -1.10 27.98
CA LEU A 115 -39.81 0.30 27.97
C LEU A 115 -40.88 1.27 27.44
N LYS A 116 -42.06 0.75 27.08
CA LYS A 116 -43.19 1.51 26.51
C LYS A 116 -42.77 2.39 25.32
N LEU A 117 -41.95 1.83 24.43
CA LEU A 117 -41.47 2.55 23.25
C LEU A 117 -42.63 2.92 22.32
N LYS A 118 -42.61 4.14 21.79
CA LYS A 118 -43.68 4.69 20.93
C LYS A 118 -43.15 5.14 19.58
N GLY A 119 -43.98 4.99 18.56
CA GLY A 119 -43.70 5.48 17.20
C GLY A 119 -42.36 4.97 16.69
N THR A 120 -41.45 5.89 16.36
CA THR A 120 -40.13 5.59 15.78
C THR A 120 -39.03 5.35 16.81
N GLU A 121 -39.34 5.28 18.12
CA GLU A 121 -38.31 5.12 19.16
C GLU A 121 -37.49 3.84 19.00
N TYR A 122 -38.10 2.72 18.60
CA TYR A 122 -37.35 1.48 18.33
C TYR A 122 -36.38 1.65 17.15
N SER A 123 -36.83 2.30 16.06
CA SER A 123 -35.96 2.64 14.92
C SER A 123 -34.81 3.56 15.35
N TRP A 124 -35.08 4.56 16.19
CA TRP A 124 -34.04 5.45 16.74
C TRP A 124 -33.04 4.71 17.62
N LEU A 125 -33.45 3.74 18.44
CA LEU A 125 -32.51 2.95 19.25
C LEU A 125 -31.48 2.24 18.37
N SER A 126 -31.92 1.73 17.21
CA SER A 126 -31.02 1.14 16.22
C SER A 126 -30.11 2.20 15.58
N SER A 127 -30.66 3.33 15.11
CA SER A 127 -29.89 4.34 14.38
C SER A 127 -28.89 5.11 15.24
N ILE A 128 -29.21 5.40 16.51
CA ILE A 128 -28.36 6.17 17.45
C ILE A 128 -27.01 5.50 17.68
N PHE A 129 -26.97 4.17 17.63
CA PHE A 129 -25.73 3.41 17.67
C PHE A 129 -24.76 3.86 16.57
N TYR A 130 -25.24 3.99 15.32
CA TYR A 130 -24.43 4.38 14.18
C TYR A 130 -24.00 5.85 14.20
N PHE A 131 -24.75 6.74 14.87
CA PHE A 131 -24.29 8.10 15.13
C PHE A 131 -23.07 8.11 16.06
N GLY A 132 -23.11 7.34 17.14
CA GLY A 132 -21.96 7.16 18.04
C GLY A 132 -20.75 6.58 17.32
N PHE A 133 -20.99 5.54 16.51
CA PHE A 133 -19.97 4.92 15.66
C PHE A 133 -19.30 5.94 14.73
N LEU A 134 -20.09 6.73 14.00
CA LEU A 134 -19.59 7.71 13.04
C LEU A 134 -18.75 8.81 13.71
N VAL A 135 -19.22 9.34 14.85
CA VAL A 135 -18.50 10.39 15.58
C VAL A 135 -17.15 9.88 16.10
N TRP A 136 -17.09 8.63 16.56
CA TRP A 136 -15.87 8.06 17.14
C TRP A 136 -14.93 7.41 16.11
N ALA A 137 -15.38 7.14 14.90
CA ALA A 137 -14.58 6.55 13.83
C ALA A 137 -13.31 7.37 13.51
N LEU A 138 -13.38 8.71 13.54
CA LEU A 138 -12.19 9.54 13.34
C LEU A 138 -11.23 9.50 14.54
N PRO A 139 -11.66 9.80 15.79
CA PRO A 139 -10.82 9.67 16.98
C PRO A 139 -10.12 8.32 17.08
N THR A 140 -10.85 7.22 16.90
CA THR A 140 -10.30 5.88 17.10
C THR A 140 -9.21 5.53 16.08
N ASN A 141 -9.32 5.99 14.84
CA ASN A 141 -8.28 5.81 13.83
C ASN A 141 -6.96 6.51 14.22
N PHE A 142 -7.02 7.68 14.86
CA PHE A 142 -5.81 8.32 15.41
C PHE A 142 -5.24 7.56 16.61
N MET A 143 -6.10 6.98 17.44
CA MET A 143 -5.68 6.20 18.61
C MET A 143 -5.04 4.87 18.20
N LEU A 144 -5.54 4.21 17.16
CA LEU A 144 -4.98 2.97 16.60
C LEU A 144 -3.55 3.14 16.06
N GLN A 145 -3.17 4.36 15.66
CA GLN A 145 -1.79 4.69 15.24
C GLN A 145 -0.86 4.96 16.43
N LYS A 146 -1.41 5.32 17.60
CA LYS A 146 -0.61 5.71 18.78
C LYS A 146 -0.47 4.59 19.80
N PHE A 147 -1.48 3.74 19.92
CA PHE A 147 -1.53 2.70 20.93
C PHE A 147 -1.25 1.31 20.34
N PRO A 148 -0.75 0.36 21.15
CA PRO A 148 -0.65 -1.03 20.73
C PRO A 148 -2.03 -1.56 20.33
N ILE A 149 -2.14 -2.02 19.09
CA ILE A 149 -3.43 -2.28 18.43
C ILE A 149 -4.24 -3.35 19.16
N ALA A 150 -3.60 -4.42 19.64
CA ALA A 150 -4.32 -5.52 20.31
C ALA A 150 -4.86 -5.07 21.66
N LYS A 151 -4.09 -4.30 22.43
CA LYS A 151 -4.51 -3.76 23.73
C LYS A 151 -5.62 -2.74 23.59
N TYR A 152 -5.50 -1.84 22.61
CA TYR A 152 -6.52 -0.84 22.34
C TYR A 152 -7.81 -1.48 21.84
N LEU A 153 -7.72 -2.44 20.91
CA LEU A 153 -8.86 -3.25 20.47
C LEU A 153 -9.51 -3.94 21.66
N GLY A 154 -8.75 -4.71 22.45
CA GLY A 154 -9.24 -5.44 23.63
C GLY A 154 -9.92 -4.55 24.68
N LEU A 155 -9.39 -3.35 24.94
CA LEU A 155 -10.01 -2.37 25.83
C LEU A 155 -11.36 -1.89 25.29
N ASN A 156 -11.47 -1.62 23.98
CA ASN A 156 -12.73 -1.23 23.36
C ASN A 156 -13.74 -2.38 23.37
N ILE A 157 -13.29 -3.63 23.12
CA ILE A 157 -14.11 -4.86 23.26
C ILE A 157 -14.73 -4.94 24.66
N PHE A 158 -13.89 -4.74 25.67
CA PHE A 158 -14.34 -4.75 27.04
C PHE A 158 -15.31 -3.60 27.33
N ALA A 159 -15.01 -2.39 26.85
CA ALA A 159 -15.85 -1.22 27.06
C ALA A 159 -17.24 -1.39 26.43
N TRP A 160 -17.34 -1.82 25.16
CA TRP A 160 -18.65 -2.04 24.54
C TRP A 160 -19.42 -3.16 25.22
N GLY A 161 -18.76 -4.25 25.63
CA GLY A 161 -19.40 -5.33 26.38
C GLY A 161 -19.98 -4.84 27.72
N ALA A 162 -19.25 -3.96 28.41
CA ALA A 162 -19.73 -3.34 29.64
C ALA A 162 -20.93 -2.42 29.39
N PHE A 163 -20.88 -1.60 28.34
CA PHE A 163 -22.03 -0.76 27.96
C PHE A 163 -23.24 -1.59 27.55
N LEU A 164 -23.03 -2.73 26.87
CA LEU A 164 -24.09 -3.67 26.53
C LEU A 164 -24.77 -4.22 27.78
N MET A 165 -24.01 -4.63 28.80
CA MET A 165 -24.59 -5.08 30.08
C MET A 165 -25.37 -3.96 30.78
N LEU A 166 -24.87 -2.72 30.75
CA LEU A 166 -25.57 -1.56 31.33
C LEU A 166 -26.92 -1.28 30.64
N GLN A 167 -27.09 -1.64 29.37
CA GLN A 167 -28.37 -1.48 28.66
C GLN A 167 -29.50 -2.32 29.28
N ALA A 168 -29.19 -3.45 29.91
CA ALA A 168 -30.18 -4.26 30.63
C ALA A 168 -30.80 -3.51 31.83
N ALA A 169 -30.08 -2.52 32.37
CA ALA A 169 -30.52 -1.68 33.49
C ALA A 169 -31.24 -0.39 33.03
N ALA A 170 -31.32 -0.11 31.72
CA ALA A 170 -31.93 1.10 31.21
C ALA A 170 -33.44 1.16 31.53
N PRO A 171 -33.95 2.22 32.20
CA PRO A 171 -35.35 2.30 32.60
C PRO A 171 -36.27 2.90 31.52
N ASN A 172 -35.72 3.53 30.48
CA ASN A 172 -36.49 4.23 29.45
C ASN A 172 -35.68 4.38 28.15
N PHE A 173 -36.34 4.91 27.10
CA PHE A 173 -35.73 5.20 25.81
C PHE A 173 -34.46 6.05 25.92
N GLY A 174 -34.47 7.16 26.67
CA GLY A 174 -33.35 8.08 26.74
C GLY A 174 -32.07 7.44 27.32
N ALA A 175 -32.20 6.66 28.39
CA ALA A 175 -31.08 5.92 28.97
C ALA A 175 -30.54 4.86 28.01
N LEU A 176 -31.42 4.11 27.35
CA LEU A 176 -31.03 3.08 26.39
C LEU A 176 -30.37 3.69 25.14
N ALA A 177 -30.90 4.82 24.65
CA ALA A 177 -30.35 5.57 23.52
C ALA A 177 -28.94 6.10 23.82
N ALA A 178 -28.72 6.68 25.00
CA ALA A 178 -27.40 7.16 25.43
C ALA A 178 -26.39 6.01 25.48
N LEU A 179 -26.77 4.87 26.07
CA LEU A 179 -25.91 3.68 26.13
C LEU A 179 -25.64 3.09 24.74
N ARG A 180 -26.63 3.10 23.84
CA ARG A 180 -26.44 2.68 22.44
C ARG A 180 -25.44 3.58 21.71
N ALA A 181 -25.50 4.90 21.88
CA ALA A 181 -24.54 5.83 21.29
C ALA A 181 -23.11 5.57 21.78
N ILE A 182 -22.93 5.41 23.10
CA ILE A 182 -21.61 5.15 23.69
C ILE A 182 -21.08 3.77 23.27
N SER A 183 -21.95 2.75 23.20
CA SER A 183 -21.61 1.43 22.69
C SER A 183 -21.14 1.50 21.24
N GLY A 184 -21.84 2.25 20.38
CA GLY A 184 -21.43 2.45 18.99
C GLY A 184 -20.09 3.17 18.87
N ALA A 185 -19.82 4.15 19.74
CA ALA A 185 -18.52 4.80 19.80
C ALA A 185 -17.40 3.82 20.16
N ALA A 186 -17.60 2.99 21.20
CA ALA A 186 -16.62 1.97 21.58
C ALA A 186 -16.38 0.93 20.47
N GLU A 187 -17.41 0.58 19.70
CA GLU A 187 -17.32 -0.40 18.61
C GLU A 187 -16.65 0.16 17.33
N ALA A 188 -16.57 1.48 17.16
CA ALA A 188 -16.04 2.13 15.97
C ALA A 188 -14.60 1.74 15.60
N CYS A 189 -13.82 1.21 16.55
CA CYS A 189 -12.44 0.80 16.34
C CYS A 189 -12.28 -0.55 15.63
N ALA A 190 -13.32 -1.40 15.65
CA ALA A 190 -13.21 -2.82 15.30
C ALA A 190 -12.79 -3.01 13.84
N ASP A 191 -13.55 -2.48 12.88
CA ASP A 191 -13.26 -2.63 11.45
C ASP A 191 -11.87 -2.09 11.06
N PRO A 192 -11.49 -0.84 11.44
CA PRO A 192 -10.15 -0.35 11.15
C PRO A 192 -9.03 -1.19 11.80
N ALA A 193 -9.23 -1.65 13.05
CA ALA A 193 -8.26 -2.49 13.73
C ALA A 193 -8.06 -3.83 13.01
N PHE A 194 -9.14 -4.49 12.57
CA PHE A 194 -9.05 -5.76 11.83
C PHE A 194 -8.30 -5.59 10.50
N MET A 195 -8.54 -4.48 9.80
CA MET A 195 -7.83 -4.14 8.56
C MET A 195 -6.34 -3.88 8.81
N ILE A 196 -5.99 -3.10 9.84
CA ILE A 196 -4.58 -2.82 10.17
C ILE A 196 -3.86 -4.11 10.58
N ILE A 197 -4.47 -4.93 11.45
CA ILE A 197 -3.89 -6.22 11.85
C ILE A 197 -3.70 -7.09 10.60
N THR A 198 -4.70 -7.21 9.73
CA THR A 198 -4.56 -8.02 8.51
C THR A 198 -3.40 -7.50 7.63
N SER A 199 -3.26 -6.18 7.47
CA SER A 199 -2.16 -5.60 6.69
C SER A 199 -0.78 -5.77 7.32
N MET A 200 -0.72 -5.90 8.65
CA MET A 200 0.52 -6.06 9.41
C MET A 200 1.06 -7.49 9.39
N TRP A 201 0.21 -8.49 9.15
CA TRP A 201 0.58 -9.91 9.23
C TRP A 201 0.61 -10.62 7.87
N TYR A 202 -0.01 -10.03 6.84
CA TYR A 202 -0.24 -10.68 5.55
C TYR A 202 0.19 -9.83 4.35
N THR A 203 0.64 -10.48 3.29
CA THR A 203 1.03 -9.81 2.04
C THR A 203 -0.17 -9.23 1.29
N ARG A 204 0.03 -8.26 0.39
CA ARG A 204 -1.04 -7.67 -0.43
C ARG A 204 -1.81 -8.71 -1.25
N ARG A 205 -1.12 -9.76 -1.69
CA ARG A 205 -1.73 -10.89 -2.41
C ARG A 205 -2.60 -11.75 -1.48
N GLU A 206 -2.21 -11.91 -0.22
CA GLU A 206 -2.94 -12.70 0.78
C GLU A 206 -4.14 -11.96 1.40
N GLN A 207 -4.03 -10.64 1.60
CA GLN A 207 -5.02 -9.83 2.34
C GLN A 207 -6.48 -10.06 1.93
N PRO A 208 -6.87 -10.07 0.63
CA PRO A 208 -8.27 -10.28 0.23
C PRO A 208 -8.85 -11.62 0.71
N ILE A 209 -8.05 -12.68 0.66
CA ILE A 209 -8.46 -14.02 1.12
C ILE A 209 -8.64 -14.01 2.63
N LYS A 210 -7.69 -13.41 3.36
CA LYS A 210 -7.73 -13.34 4.83
C LYS A 210 -8.92 -12.50 5.32
N ILE A 211 -9.17 -11.37 4.66
CA ILE A 211 -10.38 -10.55 4.86
C ILE A 211 -11.63 -11.39 4.65
N GLY A 212 -11.72 -12.09 3.52
CA GLY A 212 -12.82 -13.00 3.24
C GLY A 212 -13.03 -14.04 4.36
N LEU A 213 -11.95 -14.70 4.81
CA LEU A 213 -12.02 -15.73 5.85
C LEU A 213 -12.57 -15.20 7.17
N TRP A 214 -12.02 -14.13 7.74
CA TRP A 214 -12.56 -13.63 9.01
C TRP A 214 -13.93 -12.95 8.82
N TYR A 215 -14.26 -12.42 7.64
CA TYR A 215 -15.59 -11.87 7.37
C TYR A 215 -16.68 -12.96 7.32
N THR A 216 -16.34 -14.21 6.98
CA THR A 216 -17.30 -15.34 7.05
C THR A 216 -17.85 -15.56 8.45
N ALA A 217 -17.11 -15.14 9.49
CA ALA A 217 -17.56 -15.16 10.87
C ALA A 217 -18.85 -14.35 11.09
N ASN A 218 -19.22 -13.45 10.17
CA ASN A 218 -20.52 -12.80 10.13
C ASN A 218 -21.69 -13.80 10.22
N GLY A 219 -21.68 -14.81 9.33
CA GLY A 219 -22.71 -15.83 9.28
C GLY A 219 -22.71 -16.71 10.53
N ILE A 220 -21.52 -17.03 11.04
CA ILE A 220 -21.35 -17.76 12.31
C ILE A 220 -21.94 -16.95 13.47
N GLY A 221 -21.71 -15.63 13.51
CA GLY A 221 -22.25 -14.72 14.52
C GLY A 221 -23.77 -14.71 14.56
N ILE A 222 -24.44 -14.67 13.40
CA ILE A 222 -25.91 -14.78 13.33
C ILE A 222 -26.38 -16.11 13.88
N ALA A 223 -25.75 -17.20 13.44
CA ALA A 223 -26.15 -18.53 13.87
C ALA A 223 -25.97 -18.73 15.38
N LEU A 224 -24.83 -18.30 15.92
CA LEU A 224 -24.58 -18.35 17.36
C LEU A 224 -25.50 -17.41 18.14
N GLY A 225 -25.80 -16.22 17.60
CA GLY A 225 -26.80 -15.32 18.18
C GLY A 225 -28.19 -15.97 18.26
N GLY A 226 -28.60 -16.71 17.23
CA GLY A 226 -29.86 -17.45 17.23
C GLY A 226 -29.89 -18.58 18.28
N LEU A 227 -28.76 -19.28 18.43
CA LEU A 227 -28.59 -20.33 19.43
C LEU A 227 -28.60 -19.76 20.86
N LEU A 228 -27.88 -18.66 21.09
CA LEU A 228 -27.86 -17.94 22.36
C LEU A 228 -29.26 -17.42 22.70
N GLY A 229 -29.93 -16.74 21.76
CA GLY A 229 -31.29 -16.26 21.94
C GLY A 229 -32.28 -17.38 22.27
N TYR A 230 -32.16 -18.55 21.64
CA TYR A 230 -32.97 -19.72 22.00
C TYR A 230 -32.70 -20.20 23.43
N GLY A 231 -31.43 -20.31 23.82
CA GLY A 231 -31.04 -20.67 25.19
C GLY A 231 -31.56 -19.67 26.22
N ILE A 232 -31.41 -18.38 25.94
CA ILE A 232 -31.83 -17.26 26.80
C ILE A 232 -33.34 -17.21 26.94
N GLY A 233 -34.08 -17.46 25.86
CA GLY A 233 -35.54 -17.52 25.90
C GLY A 233 -36.09 -18.65 26.79
N ASN A 234 -35.27 -19.65 27.16
CA ASN A 234 -35.65 -20.72 28.08
C ASN A 234 -35.30 -20.42 29.55
N ILE A 235 -34.60 -19.33 29.84
CA ILE A 235 -34.22 -18.94 31.21
C ILE A 235 -35.47 -18.50 31.98
N LYS A 236 -35.82 -19.25 33.03
CA LYS A 236 -36.88 -18.91 33.99
C LYS A 236 -36.31 -18.12 35.17
N GLY A 237 -35.80 -16.93 34.88
CA GLY A 237 -35.15 -16.06 35.85
C GLY A 237 -36.04 -14.93 36.38
N ALA A 238 -35.49 -14.10 37.26
CA ALA A 238 -36.19 -12.95 37.83
C ALA A 238 -36.28 -11.74 36.88
N LEU A 239 -35.43 -11.69 35.84
CA LEU A 239 -35.42 -10.62 34.85
C LEU A 239 -36.19 -11.02 33.59
N ALA A 240 -36.67 -10.03 32.84
CA ALA A 240 -37.22 -10.26 31.50
C ALA A 240 -36.15 -10.82 30.56
N SER A 241 -36.53 -11.72 29.64
CA SER A 241 -35.60 -12.43 28.75
C SER A 241 -34.69 -11.51 27.95
N TRP A 242 -35.19 -10.35 27.50
CA TRP A 242 -34.37 -9.39 26.75
C TRP A 242 -33.20 -8.83 27.57
N LYS A 243 -33.33 -8.72 28.91
CA LYS A 243 -32.24 -8.26 29.78
C LYS A 243 -31.11 -9.29 29.87
N TYR A 244 -31.46 -10.58 29.89
CA TYR A 244 -30.47 -11.65 29.87
C TYR A 244 -29.66 -11.65 28.57
N GLU A 245 -30.27 -11.28 27.43
CA GLU A 245 -29.58 -11.11 26.16
C GLU A 245 -28.40 -10.13 26.29
N PHE A 246 -28.69 -8.92 26.77
CA PHE A 246 -27.68 -7.87 27.01
C PHE A 246 -26.62 -8.28 28.03
N ILE A 247 -27.00 -8.93 29.12
CA ILE A 247 -26.07 -9.34 30.19
C ILE A 247 -25.13 -10.44 29.72
N ILE A 248 -25.65 -11.50 29.11
CA ILE A 248 -24.87 -12.68 28.72
C ILE A 248 -23.95 -12.32 27.55
N VAL A 249 -24.47 -11.70 26.50
CA VAL A 249 -23.65 -11.27 25.35
C VAL A 249 -22.58 -10.27 25.81
N GLY A 250 -22.94 -9.31 26.66
CA GLY A 250 -22.00 -8.31 27.17
C GLY A 250 -20.90 -8.92 28.05
N THR A 251 -21.24 -9.90 28.88
CA THR A 251 -20.26 -10.64 29.69
C THR A 251 -19.28 -11.41 28.81
N LEU A 252 -19.77 -12.10 27.78
CA LEU A 252 -18.93 -12.83 26.85
C LEU A 252 -18.01 -11.88 26.05
N CYS A 253 -18.52 -10.72 25.64
CA CYS A 253 -17.70 -9.68 25.01
C CYS A 253 -16.61 -9.19 25.96
N CYS A 254 -16.93 -8.86 27.22
CA CYS A 254 -15.93 -8.46 28.20
C CYS A 254 -14.84 -9.51 28.41
N ALA A 255 -15.24 -10.78 28.58
CA ALA A 255 -14.30 -11.88 28.72
C ALA A 255 -13.38 -11.99 27.49
N TRP A 256 -13.95 -11.87 26.29
CA TRP A 256 -13.18 -11.92 25.06
C TRP A 256 -12.25 -10.70 24.88
N GLY A 257 -12.67 -9.50 25.31
CA GLY A 257 -11.82 -8.31 25.30
C GLY A 257 -10.57 -8.47 26.15
N ILE A 258 -10.68 -9.14 27.30
CA ILE A 258 -9.54 -9.53 28.14
C ILE A 258 -8.65 -10.53 27.40
N VAL A 259 -9.24 -11.55 26.77
CA VAL A 259 -8.48 -12.53 25.98
C VAL A 259 -7.69 -11.85 24.86
N ILE A 260 -8.30 -10.92 24.13
CA ILE A 260 -7.63 -10.18 23.05
C ILE A 260 -6.49 -9.31 23.61
N ALA A 261 -6.73 -8.56 24.68
CA ALA A 261 -5.71 -7.71 25.28
C ALA A 261 -4.48 -8.49 25.80
N VAL A 262 -4.66 -9.76 26.20
CA VAL A 262 -3.59 -10.60 26.76
C VAL A 262 -2.90 -11.48 25.70
N PHE A 263 -3.66 -12.07 24.77
CA PHE A 263 -3.15 -13.15 23.91
C PHE A 263 -2.93 -12.76 22.44
N LEU A 264 -3.59 -11.71 21.95
CA LEU A 264 -3.40 -11.25 20.56
C LEU A 264 -2.07 -10.46 20.47
N PRO A 265 -1.13 -10.85 19.60
CA PRO A 265 0.14 -10.13 19.48
C PRO A 265 -0.05 -8.75 18.83
N ASP A 266 0.57 -7.72 19.39
CA ASP A 266 0.48 -6.33 18.90
C ASP A 266 1.23 -6.10 17.57
N ASN A 267 2.38 -6.75 17.37
CA ASN A 267 3.23 -6.59 16.18
C ASN A 267 4.08 -7.86 15.96
N PRO A 268 4.32 -8.31 14.70
CA PRO A 268 5.21 -9.43 14.38
C PRO A 268 6.61 -9.32 15.00
N ILE A 269 7.20 -8.13 15.07
CA ILE A 269 8.56 -7.92 15.59
C ILE A 269 8.65 -8.11 17.11
N THR A 270 7.65 -7.62 17.84
CA THR A 270 7.59 -7.71 19.31
C THR A 270 6.95 -9.00 19.80
N SER A 271 6.41 -9.83 18.91
CA SER A 271 5.73 -11.07 19.27
C SER A 271 6.71 -12.05 19.93
N SER A 272 6.35 -12.55 21.13
CA SER A 272 7.09 -13.61 21.82
C SER A 272 6.80 -15.01 21.25
N LYS A 273 5.77 -15.15 20.42
CA LYS A 273 5.34 -16.43 19.81
C LYS A 273 6.15 -16.80 18.56
N LEU A 274 6.99 -15.90 18.08
CA LEU A 274 7.84 -16.09 16.91
C LEU A 274 9.32 -16.15 17.29
N THR A 275 10.07 -17.03 16.63
CA THR A 275 11.54 -17.07 16.74
C THR A 275 12.16 -15.90 15.98
N ASN A 276 13.44 -15.59 16.26
CA ASN A 276 14.14 -14.52 15.54
C ASN A 276 14.22 -14.78 14.02
N ARG A 277 14.40 -16.05 13.60
CA ARG A 277 14.36 -16.46 12.18
C ARG A 277 12.98 -16.22 11.57
N GLU A 278 11.91 -16.64 12.25
CA GLU A 278 10.54 -16.41 11.77
C GLU A 278 10.22 -14.92 11.66
N LYS A 279 10.70 -14.08 12.60
CA LYS A 279 10.55 -12.61 12.53
C LYS A 279 11.25 -12.02 11.31
N LYS A 280 12.49 -12.44 11.04
CA LYS A 280 13.23 -12.02 9.83
C LYS A 280 12.45 -12.39 8.56
N ILE A 281 11.93 -13.62 8.48
CA ILE A 281 11.12 -14.06 7.33
C ILE A 281 9.83 -13.25 7.19
N ILE A 282 9.09 -12.98 8.28
CA ILE A 282 7.88 -12.12 8.20
C ILE A 282 8.24 -10.72 7.70
N VAL A 283 9.30 -10.12 8.22
CA VAL A 283 9.74 -8.78 7.79
C VAL A 283 10.08 -8.78 6.30
N GLU A 284 10.84 -9.76 5.82
CA GLU A 284 11.22 -9.83 4.40
C GLU A 284 9.99 -10.04 3.50
N ARG A 285 9.06 -10.91 3.88
CA ARG A 285 7.79 -11.10 3.14
C ARG A 285 6.93 -9.85 3.10
N LEU A 286 6.85 -9.12 4.21
CA LEU A 286 6.04 -7.90 4.28
C LEU A 286 6.75 -6.71 3.65
N ARG A 287 8.07 -6.78 3.41
CA ARG A 287 8.83 -5.78 2.67
C ARG A 287 8.30 -5.64 1.23
N GLU A 288 7.88 -6.76 0.62
CA GLU A 288 7.20 -6.79 -0.68
C GLU A 288 5.93 -5.91 -0.71
N ASN A 289 5.27 -5.69 0.44
CA ASN A 289 4.03 -4.95 0.47
C ASN A 289 4.21 -3.46 0.20
N GLN A 290 5.41 -2.87 0.27
CA GLN A 290 5.66 -1.44 0.06
C GLN A 290 4.63 -0.51 0.76
N THR A 291 4.00 -0.99 1.82
CA THR A 291 3.16 -0.19 2.70
C THR A 291 4.12 0.26 3.77
N GLY A 292 4.67 1.46 3.62
CA GLY A 292 5.36 2.12 4.73
C GLY A 292 4.49 1.92 5.96
N VAL A 293 5.07 1.30 6.99
CA VAL A 293 4.34 0.78 8.17
C VAL A 293 3.46 1.86 8.79
N GLU A 294 3.80 3.13 8.59
CA GLU A 294 2.91 4.27 8.72
C GLU A 294 3.34 5.38 7.74
N ASN A 295 2.44 5.87 6.87
CA ASN A 295 2.61 7.21 6.30
C ASN A 295 1.68 8.19 7.03
N LYS A 296 2.22 8.87 8.04
CA LYS A 296 1.50 9.83 8.90
C LYS A 296 1.18 11.15 8.20
N THR A 297 1.65 11.34 6.96
CA THR A 297 1.49 12.61 6.24
C THR A 297 0.25 12.59 5.36
N LEU A 298 -0.74 13.43 5.70
CA LEU A 298 -1.94 13.63 4.92
C LEU A 298 -1.64 14.57 3.75
N LYS A 299 -1.65 14.04 2.52
CA LYS A 299 -1.37 14.80 1.30
C LYS A 299 -2.65 15.48 0.81
N LEU A 300 -2.80 16.78 1.07
CA LEU A 300 -4.01 17.55 0.73
C LEU A 300 -4.39 17.47 -0.76
N TYR A 301 -3.41 17.40 -1.67
CA TYR A 301 -3.70 17.25 -3.10
C TYR A 301 -4.40 15.91 -3.42
N GLN A 302 -4.04 14.82 -2.72
CA GLN A 302 -4.71 13.51 -2.87
C GLN A 302 -6.11 13.52 -2.26
N VAL A 303 -6.37 14.34 -1.24
CA VAL A 303 -7.72 14.56 -0.72
C VAL A 303 -8.58 15.23 -1.80
N ARG A 304 -8.07 16.30 -2.42
CA ARG A 304 -8.77 16.97 -3.53
C ARG A 304 -8.99 16.02 -4.70
N GLU A 305 -7.98 15.24 -5.06
CA GLU A 305 -8.07 14.20 -6.09
C GLU A 305 -9.17 13.17 -5.78
N ALA A 306 -9.27 12.74 -4.52
CA ALA A 306 -10.30 11.79 -4.08
C ALA A 306 -11.72 12.33 -4.33
N PHE A 307 -11.98 13.59 -3.96
CA PHE A 307 -13.30 14.23 -4.15
C PHE A 307 -13.61 14.55 -5.61
N THR A 308 -12.61 14.61 -6.49
CA THR A 308 -12.81 14.73 -7.94
C THR A 308 -12.98 13.38 -8.65
N ASP A 309 -12.66 12.28 -7.98
CA ASP A 309 -12.77 10.93 -8.56
C ASP A 309 -14.21 10.42 -8.46
N TYR A 310 -14.83 10.12 -9.60
CA TYR A 310 -16.19 9.59 -9.65
C TYR A 310 -16.33 8.28 -8.86
N LYS A 311 -15.27 7.45 -8.78
CA LYS A 311 -15.30 6.16 -8.08
C LYS A 311 -15.68 6.32 -6.61
N LEU A 312 -15.28 7.42 -5.97
CA LEU A 312 -15.64 7.71 -4.58
C LEU A 312 -17.15 7.73 -4.39
N TYR A 313 -17.88 8.45 -5.25
CA TYR A 313 -19.32 8.59 -5.16
C TYR A 313 -20.05 7.28 -5.48
N PHE A 314 -19.54 6.48 -6.43
CA PHE A 314 -20.09 5.15 -6.71
C PHE A 314 -19.92 4.21 -5.51
N PHE A 315 -18.72 4.15 -4.91
CA PHE A 315 -18.49 3.32 -3.71
C PHE A 315 -19.34 3.78 -2.53
N PHE A 316 -19.48 5.10 -2.31
CA PHE A 316 -20.38 5.67 -1.32
C PHE A 316 -21.84 5.24 -1.55
N MET A 317 -22.34 5.38 -2.79
CA MET A 317 -23.73 5.08 -3.12
C MET A 317 -24.05 3.59 -3.00
N ILE A 318 -23.17 2.72 -3.49
CA ILE A 318 -23.36 1.26 -3.38
C ILE A 318 -23.37 0.85 -1.91
N ALA A 319 -22.42 1.34 -1.10
CA ALA A 319 -22.39 1.05 0.33
C ALA A 319 -23.62 1.58 1.08
N LEU A 320 -24.12 2.77 0.72
CA LEU A 320 -25.35 3.33 1.29
C LEU A 320 -26.57 2.46 0.98
N LEU A 321 -26.73 2.02 -0.27
CA LEU A 321 -27.86 1.18 -0.68
C LEU A 321 -27.84 -0.17 0.01
N GLN A 322 -26.68 -0.83 0.07
CA GLN A 322 -26.54 -2.09 0.83
C GLN A 322 -26.80 -1.90 2.32
N ALA A 323 -26.37 -0.77 2.90
CA ALA A 323 -26.55 -0.49 4.31
C ALA A 323 -27.99 -0.12 4.69
N ILE A 324 -28.79 0.48 3.79
CA ILE A 324 -30.23 0.66 3.99
C ILE A 324 -30.90 -0.69 4.22
N VAL A 325 -30.56 -1.67 3.38
CA VAL A 325 -31.06 -3.03 3.49
C VAL A 325 -30.57 -3.68 4.78
N ASN A 326 -29.25 -3.62 5.03
CA ASN A 326 -28.62 -4.24 6.19
C ASN A 326 -29.22 -3.71 7.50
N GLY A 327 -29.37 -2.40 7.65
CA GLY A 327 -29.94 -1.78 8.85
C GLY A 327 -31.40 -2.19 9.08
N GLY A 328 -32.17 -2.39 8.01
CA GLY A 328 -33.52 -2.95 8.07
C GLY A 328 -33.53 -4.40 8.54
N THR A 329 -32.85 -5.28 7.81
CA THR A 329 -32.86 -6.73 8.06
C THR A 329 -32.19 -7.11 9.37
N SER A 330 -31.12 -6.43 9.80
CA SER A 330 -30.44 -6.75 11.06
C SER A 330 -31.30 -6.44 12.28
N ASN A 331 -32.01 -5.30 12.27
CA ASN A 331 -32.77 -4.82 13.44
C ASN A 331 -34.23 -5.27 13.47
N PHE A 332 -34.82 -5.56 12.32
CA PHE A 332 -36.20 -6.04 12.20
C PHE A 332 -36.29 -7.51 11.78
N GLY A 333 -35.18 -8.19 11.48
CA GLY A 333 -35.17 -9.56 10.96
C GLY A 333 -35.94 -10.56 11.82
N THR A 334 -35.74 -10.56 13.13
CA THR A 334 -36.50 -11.43 14.06
C THR A 334 -37.99 -11.05 14.11
N LEU A 335 -38.32 -9.75 14.01
CA LEU A 335 -39.70 -9.27 13.96
C LEU A 335 -40.41 -9.68 12.66
N ILE A 336 -39.71 -9.66 11.52
CA ILE A 336 -40.19 -10.13 10.22
C ILE A 336 -40.50 -11.63 10.31
N ILE A 337 -39.55 -12.44 10.81
CA ILE A 337 -39.75 -13.90 10.94
C ILE A 337 -40.90 -14.21 11.93
N LYS A 338 -40.98 -13.49 13.06
CA LYS A 338 -42.11 -13.62 14.00
C LYS A 338 -43.44 -13.27 13.33
N GLY A 339 -43.42 -12.31 12.39
CA GLY A 339 -44.55 -11.95 11.54
C GLY A 339 -45.05 -13.08 10.65
N PHE A 340 -44.21 -14.07 10.34
CA PHE A 340 -44.63 -15.30 9.64
C PHE A 340 -45.40 -16.28 10.54
N LYS A 341 -45.75 -15.87 11.77
CA LYS A 341 -46.52 -16.62 12.78
C LYS A 341 -45.77 -17.79 13.42
N PHE A 342 -44.43 -17.76 13.42
CA PHE A 342 -43.62 -18.65 14.26
C PHE A 342 -43.63 -18.21 15.73
N SER A 343 -43.41 -19.15 16.66
CA SER A 343 -43.25 -18.80 18.07
C SER A 343 -41.94 -18.02 18.31
N THR A 344 -41.83 -17.30 19.43
CA THR A 344 -40.62 -16.53 19.78
C THR A 344 -39.36 -17.40 19.81
N LEU A 345 -39.43 -18.58 20.42
CA LEU A 345 -38.28 -19.49 20.50
C LEU A 345 -37.92 -20.08 19.13
N VAL A 346 -38.91 -20.46 18.32
CA VAL A 346 -38.66 -20.95 16.95
C VAL A 346 -38.04 -19.84 16.11
N THR A 347 -38.54 -18.61 16.21
CA THR A 347 -38.01 -17.43 15.52
C THR A 347 -36.52 -17.22 15.80
N ALA A 348 -36.07 -17.41 17.05
CA ALA A 348 -34.66 -17.32 17.40
C ALA A 348 -33.81 -18.41 16.71
N VAL A 349 -34.26 -19.67 16.74
CA VAL A 349 -33.56 -20.80 16.10
C VAL A 349 -33.52 -20.66 14.57
N LEU A 350 -34.54 -20.07 13.96
CA LEU A 350 -34.59 -19.82 12.51
C LEU A 350 -33.53 -18.82 12.01
N GLN A 351 -32.77 -18.17 12.91
CA GLN A 351 -31.59 -17.39 12.52
C GLN A 351 -30.36 -18.27 12.24
N ILE A 352 -30.34 -19.52 12.72
CA ILE A 352 -29.24 -20.47 12.48
C ILE A 352 -29.07 -20.78 10.98
N PRO A 353 -30.12 -21.19 10.25
CA PRO A 353 -29.99 -21.43 8.81
C PRO A 353 -29.66 -20.15 8.04
N TYR A 354 -30.16 -18.98 8.49
CA TYR A 354 -29.81 -17.70 7.88
C TYR A 354 -28.31 -17.42 7.96
N GLY A 355 -27.73 -17.60 9.15
CA GLY A 355 -26.28 -17.47 9.36
C GLY A 355 -25.46 -18.45 8.53
N ALA A 356 -25.92 -19.71 8.41
CA ALA A 356 -25.26 -20.71 7.58
C ALA A 356 -25.25 -20.33 6.09
N ILE A 357 -26.36 -19.80 5.57
CA ILE A 357 -26.47 -19.36 4.17
C ILE A 357 -25.54 -18.17 3.91
N ILE A 358 -25.44 -17.23 4.85
CA ILE A 358 -24.48 -16.10 4.76
C ILE A 358 -23.04 -16.61 4.73
N PHE A 359 -22.69 -17.55 5.62
CA PHE A 359 -21.38 -18.17 5.66
C PHE A 359 -21.01 -18.84 4.32
N ILE A 360 -21.92 -19.66 3.79
CA ILE A 360 -21.74 -20.35 2.50
C ILE A 360 -21.65 -19.34 1.35
N ALA A 361 -22.50 -18.30 1.34
CA ALA A 361 -22.50 -17.29 0.29
C ALA A 361 -21.18 -16.51 0.24
N ILE A 362 -20.64 -16.10 1.39
CA ILE A 362 -19.35 -15.40 1.46
C ILE A 362 -18.22 -16.30 0.95
N LEU A 363 -18.16 -17.57 1.40
CA LEU A 363 -17.14 -18.52 0.94
C LEU A 363 -17.25 -18.80 -0.57
N ALA A 364 -18.46 -19.04 -1.08
CA ALA A 364 -18.70 -19.25 -2.49
C ALA A 364 -18.28 -18.02 -3.31
N CYS A 365 -18.56 -16.82 -2.81
CA CYS A 365 -18.18 -15.58 -3.47
C CYS A 365 -16.66 -15.40 -3.55
N VAL A 366 -15.94 -15.64 -2.46
CA VAL A 366 -14.46 -15.59 -2.44
C VAL A 366 -13.89 -16.63 -3.41
N PHE A 367 -14.39 -17.87 -3.35
CA PHE A 367 -13.94 -18.97 -4.23
C PHE A 367 -14.19 -18.69 -5.72
N ILE A 368 -15.40 -18.23 -6.07
CA ILE A 368 -15.75 -17.90 -7.45
C ILE A 368 -14.91 -16.72 -7.95
N ASN A 369 -14.72 -15.68 -7.14
CA ASN A 369 -13.92 -14.53 -7.52
C ASN A 369 -12.44 -14.89 -7.75
N ASP A 370 -11.88 -15.82 -6.98
CA ASP A 370 -10.50 -16.30 -7.13
C ASP A 370 -10.31 -17.14 -8.40
N ARG A 371 -11.34 -17.89 -8.82
CA ARG A 371 -11.29 -18.77 -10.01
C ARG A 371 -11.65 -18.08 -11.32
N LEU A 372 -12.26 -16.91 -11.28
CA LEU A 372 -12.66 -16.18 -12.48
C LEU A 372 -11.53 -15.33 -13.04
N PRO A 373 -11.52 -15.07 -14.37
CA PRO A 373 -10.54 -14.20 -14.99
C PRO A 373 -10.51 -12.79 -14.36
N PRO A 374 -9.40 -12.03 -14.50
CA PRO A 374 -9.31 -10.65 -14.08
C PRO A 374 -10.47 -9.79 -14.63
N ASN A 375 -10.80 -8.68 -13.95
CA ASN A 375 -11.85 -7.72 -14.32
C ASN A 375 -13.32 -8.22 -14.25
N ASN A 376 -13.59 -9.32 -13.55
CA ASN A 376 -14.95 -9.87 -13.38
C ASN A 376 -15.66 -9.53 -12.06
N ARG A 377 -14.98 -8.86 -11.11
CA ARG A 377 -15.51 -8.56 -9.76
C ARG A 377 -16.90 -7.91 -9.75
N CYS A 378 -17.20 -6.97 -10.66
CA CYS A 378 -18.52 -6.35 -10.74
C CYS A 378 -19.63 -7.33 -11.15
N PHE A 379 -19.33 -8.29 -12.04
CA PHE A 379 -20.29 -9.31 -12.44
C PHE A 379 -20.56 -10.30 -11.32
N VAL A 380 -19.52 -10.71 -10.58
CA VAL A 380 -19.68 -11.56 -9.40
C VAL A 380 -20.50 -10.84 -8.33
N LEU A 381 -20.28 -9.54 -8.15
CA LEU A 381 -21.08 -8.72 -7.23
C LEU A 381 -22.56 -8.77 -7.63
N VAL A 382 -22.90 -8.51 -8.91
CA VAL A 382 -24.29 -8.62 -9.39
C VAL A 382 -24.85 -10.04 -9.23
N LEU A 383 -24.06 -11.07 -9.52
CA LEU A 383 -24.47 -12.46 -9.36
C LEU A 383 -24.92 -12.77 -7.93
N PHE A 384 -24.21 -12.27 -6.92
CA PHE A 384 -24.56 -12.44 -5.52
C PHE A 384 -25.66 -11.47 -5.03
N LEU A 385 -26.03 -10.45 -5.81
CA LEU A 385 -27.20 -9.60 -5.53
C LEU A 385 -28.52 -10.23 -6.03
N LEU A 386 -28.48 -11.02 -7.10
CA LEU A 386 -29.70 -11.60 -7.69
C LEU A 386 -30.54 -12.43 -6.71
N PRO A 387 -29.96 -13.32 -5.87
CA PRO A 387 -30.74 -14.05 -4.87
C PRO A 387 -31.42 -13.11 -3.87
N ASN A 388 -30.75 -12.02 -3.46
CA ASN A 388 -31.37 -11.07 -2.56
C ASN A 388 -32.57 -10.37 -3.21
N VAL A 389 -32.42 -9.87 -4.44
CA VAL A 389 -33.54 -9.26 -5.18
C VAL A 389 -34.72 -10.23 -5.27
N ALA A 390 -34.46 -11.48 -5.67
CA ALA A 390 -35.49 -12.52 -5.73
C ALA A 390 -36.15 -12.78 -4.37
N GLY A 391 -35.36 -12.85 -3.30
CA GLY A 391 -35.84 -12.99 -1.91
C GLY A 391 -36.70 -11.81 -1.46
N ALA A 392 -36.32 -10.59 -1.81
CA ALA A 392 -37.07 -9.37 -1.51
C ALA A 392 -38.44 -9.34 -2.21
N PHE A 393 -38.48 -9.68 -3.50
CA PHE A 393 -39.74 -9.86 -4.24
C PHE A 393 -40.59 -10.98 -3.62
N GLY A 394 -39.97 -12.11 -3.30
CA GLY A 394 -40.64 -13.23 -2.65
C GLY A 394 -41.28 -12.83 -1.32
N LEU A 395 -40.58 -12.08 -0.47
CA LEU A 395 -41.14 -11.57 0.79
C LEU A 395 -42.37 -10.68 0.61
N ARG A 396 -42.48 -9.96 -0.51
CA ARG A 396 -43.63 -9.10 -0.81
C ARG A 396 -44.81 -9.86 -1.41
N PHE A 397 -44.54 -10.81 -2.29
CA PHE A 397 -45.56 -11.43 -3.15
C PHE A 397 -45.97 -12.84 -2.74
N VAL A 398 -45.17 -13.54 -1.93
CA VAL A 398 -45.55 -14.86 -1.41
C VAL A 398 -46.68 -14.70 -0.39
N PRO A 399 -47.81 -15.39 -0.58
CA PRO A 399 -48.96 -15.35 0.32
C PRO A 399 -48.63 -15.63 1.80
N ASP A 400 -49.37 -15.00 2.72
CA ASP A 400 -49.17 -15.07 4.18
C ASP A 400 -49.38 -16.49 4.77
N ASP A 401 -50.07 -17.38 4.05
CA ASP A 401 -50.29 -18.78 4.41
C ASP A 401 -49.05 -19.66 4.12
N GLN A 402 -48.14 -19.23 3.23
CA GLN A 402 -46.93 -19.98 2.87
C GLN A 402 -45.71 -19.58 3.73
N GLN A 403 -45.78 -19.89 5.03
CA GLN A 403 -44.73 -19.52 6.01
C GLN A 403 -43.32 -19.99 5.60
N VAL A 404 -43.20 -21.24 5.11
CA VAL A 404 -41.92 -21.82 4.69
C VAL A 404 -41.38 -21.11 3.44
N GLY A 405 -42.25 -20.79 2.48
CA GLY A 405 -41.86 -20.05 1.27
C GLY A 405 -41.30 -18.68 1.60
N ARG A 406 -41.95 -17.93 2.50
CA ARG A 406 -41.48 -16.62 2.97
C ARG A 406 -40.17 -16.71 3.74
N LEU A 407 -39.99 -17.76 4.54
CA LEU A 407 -38.74 -18.01 5.24
C LEU A 407 -37.58 -18.29 4.27
N ILE A 408 -37.79 -19.08 3.22
CA ILE A 408 -36.78 -19.29 2.16
C ILE A 408 -36.46 -17.96 1.49
N CYS A 409 -37.46 -17.14 1.18
CA CYS A 409 -37.26 -15.81 0.59
C CYS A 409 -36.44 -14.89 1.51
N TYR A 410 -36.71 -14.92 2.82
CA TYR A 410 -35.90 -14.21 3.81
C TYR A 410 -34.44 -14.69 3.78
N TYR A 411 -34.21 -16.00 3.71
CA TYR A 411 -32.86 -16.54 3.69
C TYR A 411 -32.04 -16.14 2.46
N LEU A 412 -32.67 -16.01 1.30
CA LEU A 412 -31.99 -15.56 0.07
C LEU A 412 -31.41 -14.14 0.21
N THR A 413 -31.94 -13.32 1.12
CA THR A 413 -31.39 -11.97 1.41
C THR A 413 -29.98 -12.02 2.00
N GLY A 414 -29.56 -13.13 2.62
CA GLY A 414 -28.25 -13.26 3.24
C GLY A 414 -27.07 -13.13 2.27
N SER A 415 -27.32 -13.34 0.98
CA SER A 415 -26.31 -13.19 -0.09
C SER A 415 -25.70 -11.78 -0.18
N ILE A 416 -26.36 -10.76 0.37
CA ILE A 416 -25.85 -9.37 0.38
C ILE A 416 -24.50 -9.23 1.09
N SER A 417 -24.26 -9.98 2.17
CA SER A 417 -23.01 -9.90 2.90
C SER A 417 -21.81 -10.29 2.02
N ALA A 418 -22.00 -11.22 1.08
CA ALA A 418 -20.98 -11.62 0.13
C ALA A 418 -20.67 -10.49 -0.89
N SER A 419 -21.71 -9.79 -1.36
CA SER A 419 -21.55 -8.66 -2.27
C SER A 419 -20.80 -7.48 -1.64
N PHE A 420 -20.99 -7.23 -0.33
CA PHE A 420 -20.26 -6.18 0.39
C PHE A 420 -18.75 -6.48 0.48
N VAL A 421 -18.36 -7.74 0.69
CA VAL A 421 -16.94 -8.14 0.70
C VAL A 421 -16.28 -7.83 -0.65
N LEU A 422 -16.99 -8.09 -1.77
CA LEU A 422 -16.50 -7.73 -3.10
C LEU A 422 -16.41 -6.22 -3.31
N LEU A 423 -17.32 -5.44 -2.72
CA LEU A 423 -17.27 -3.98 -2.79
C LEU A 423 -15.99 -3.42 -2.14
N LEU A 424 -15.65 -3.91 -0.93
CA LEU A 424 -14.42 -3.52 -0.23
C LEU A 424 -13.16 -3.90 -1.03
N SER A 425 -13.16 -5.08 -1.62
CA SER A 425 -12.08 -5.56 -2.50
C SER A 425 -11.95 -4.71 -3.78
N LEU A 426 -13.07 -4.37 -4.42
CA LEU A 426 -13.12 -3.49 -5.60
C LEU A 426 -12.55 -2.11 -5.28
N GLN A 427 -12.94 -1.52 -4.14
CA GLN A 427 -12.45 -0.21 -3.74
C GLN A 427 -10.93 -0.20 -3.53
N THR A 428 -10.42 -1.21 -2.81
CA THR A 428 -8.98 -1.31 -2.50
C THR A 428 -8.11 -1.46 -3.75
N ALA A 429 -8.64 -2.12 -4.79
CA ALA A 429 -7.92 -2.37 -6.05
C ALA A 429 -8.01 -1.22 -7.07
N ASN A 430 -9.06 -0.38 -7.01
CA ASN A 430 -9.31 0.64 -8.05
C ASN A 430 -8.93 2.07 -7.65
N ILE A 431 -8.41 2.27 -6.43
CA ILE A 431 -7.96 3.58 -5.93
C ILE A 431 -6.45 3.52 -5.70
N ALA A 432 -5.70 4.41 -6.33
CA ALA A 432 -4.26 4.56 -6.13
C ALA A 432 -3.94 5.76 -5.21
N GLY A 433 -2.85 5.68 -4.45
CA GLY A 433 -2.43 6.72 -3.51
C GLY A 433 -2.93 6.51 -2.09
N HIS A 434 -2.03 6.66 -1.11
CA HIS A 434 -2.31 6.37 0.30
C HIS A 434 -3.41 7.27 0.90
N THR A 435 -3.25 8.60 0.82
CA THR A 435 -4.26 9.53 1.36
C THR A 435 -5.58 9.42 0.59
N LYS A 436 -5.54 9.18 -0.72
CA LYS A 436 -6.74 8.97 -1.54
C LYS A 436 -7.52 7.72 -1.09
N LYS A 437 -6.84 6.58 -0.90
CA LYS A 437 -7.44 5.34 -0.37
C LYS A 437 -8.12 5.58 0.98
N VAL A 438 -7.44 6.26 1.91
CA VAL A 438 -8.00 6.57 3.24
C VAL A 438 -9.28 7.41 3.11
N VAL A 439 -9.27 8.48 2.29
CA VAL A 439 -10.45 9.34 2.06
C VAL A 439 -11.58 8.55 1.42
N THR A 440 -11.32 7.77 0.37
CA THR A 440 -12.34 6.96 -0.28
C THR A 440 -12.93 5.90 0.66
N SER A 441 -12.12 5.26 1.50
CA SER A 441 -12.61 4.30 2.50
C SER A 441 -13.46 4.98 3.55
N ALA A 442 -13.05 6.15 4.04
CA ALA A 442 -13.84 6.94 4.97
C ALA A 442 -15.21 7.32 4.38
N CYS A 443 -15.26 7.72 3.11
CA CYS A 443 -16.52 7.98 2.42
C CYS A 443 -17.37 6.71 2.25
N LEU A 444 -16.79 5.56 1.89
CA LEU A 444 -17.52 4.29 1.83
C LEU A 444 -18.18 3.98 3.19
N PHE A 445 -17.43 4.07 4.28
CA PHE A 445 -17.94 3.82 5.63
C PHE A 445 -18.96 4.87 6.09
N LEU A 446 -18.83 6.12 5.64
CA LEU A 446 -19.86 7.13 5.85
C LEU A 446 -21.18 6.72 5.16
N GLY A 447 -21.11 6.24 3.91
CA GLY A 447 -22.27 5.69 3.20
C GLY A 447 -22.90 4.52 3.96
N TYR A 448 -22.06 3.60 4.46
CA TYR A 448 -22.50 2.48 5.30
C TYR A 448 -23.21 2.93 6.58
N CYS A 449 -22.68 3.93 7.29
CA CYS A 449 -23.32 4.46 8.51
C CYS A 449 -24.65 5.15 8.19
N VAL A 450 -24.67 6.00 7.16
CA VAL A 450 -25.88 6.73 6.73
C VAL A 450 -26.99 5.76 6.32
N GLY A 451 -26.64 4.72 5.56
CA GLY A 451 -27.63 3.70 5.16
C GLY A 451 -28.20 2.95 6.36
N ASN A 452 -27.36 2.54 7.31
CA ASN A 452 -27.82 1.87 8.53
C ASN A 452 -28.63 2.78 9.45
N ILE A 453 -28.38 4.09 9.45
CA ILE A 453 -29.22 5.08 10.14
C ILE A 453 -30.59 5.18 9.48
N ALA A 454 -30.66 5.20 8.15
CA ALA A 454 -31.89 5.38 7.38
C ALA A 454 -32.76 4.11 7.32
N GLY A 455 -32.15 2.93 7.17
CA GLY A 455 -32.82 1.64 6.98
C GLY A 455 -33.99 1.35 7.95
N PRO A 456 -33.76 1.44 9.28
CA PRO A 456 -34.79 1.21 10.30
C PRO A 456 -36.07 2.06 10.18
N PHE A 457 -36.01 3.22 9.51
CA PHE A 457 -37.17 4.11 9.37
C PHE A 457 -38.15 3.69 8.27
N PHE A 458 -37.76 2.78 7.38
CA PHE A 458 -38.69 2.18 6.42
C PHE A 458 -39.61 1.13 7.08
N TYR A 459 -39.23 0.61 8.25
CA TYR A 459 -39.97 -0.40 8.99
C TYR A 459 -40.91 0.25 10.01
N LYS A 460 -42.05 0.73 9.52
CA LYS A 460 -43.01 1.45 10.35
C LYS A 460 -43.84 0.52 11.22
N SER A 461 -44.10 0.95 12.45
CA SER A 461 -44.89 0.19 13.43
C SER A 461 -46.35 -0.02 13.00
N ASP A 462 -46.93 0.89 12.22
CA ASP A 462 -48.29 0.79 11.67
C ASP A 462 -48.43 -0.25 10.55
N GLN A 463 -47.30 -0.69 9.97
CA GLN A 463 -47.24 -1.73 8.95
C GLN A 463 -46.88 -3.10 9.52
N ALA A 464 -46.65 -3.21 10.83
CA ALA A 464 -46.39 -4.50 11.47
C ALA A 464 -47.62 -5.43 11.31
N PRO A 465 -47.43 -6.74 11.09
CA PRO A 465 -46.15 -7.46 11.02
C PRO A 465 -45.54 -7.55 9.61
N ASN A 466 -46.19 -7.00 8.59
CA ASN A 466 -45.81 -7.19 7.19
C ASN A 466 -44.72 -6.24 6.70
N TYR A 467 -44.58 -5.06 7.33
CA TYR A 467 -43.56 -4.05 7.03
C TYR A 467 -43.40 -3.75 5.54
N GLU A 468 -44.52 -3.49 4.86
CA GLU A 468 -44.56 -3.36 3.40
C GLU A 468 -43.57 -2.30 2.86
N LEU A 469 -43.47 -1.13 3.49
CA LEU A 469 -42.51 -0.11 3.08
C LEU A 469 -41.07 -0.57 3.28
N GLY A 470 -40.79 -1.31 4.35
CA GLY A 470 -39.48 -1.91 4.63
C GLY A 470 -39.07 -2.86 3.51
N ILE A 471 -39.95 -3.77 3.11
CA ILE A 471 -39.69 -4.72 2.02
C ILE A 471 -39.51 -3.99 0.68
N TRP A 472 -40.33 -2.98 0.37
CA TRP A 472 -40.17 -2.18 -0.84
C TRP A 472 -38.86 -1.38 -0.84
N SER A 473 -38.44 -0.84 0.30
CA SER A 473 -37.15 -0.15 0.41
C SER A 473 -35.99 -1.09 0.05
N MET A 474 -36.09 -2.38 0.43
CA MET A 474 -35.12 -3.40 0.08
C MET A 474 -35.11 -3.69 -1.42
N ILE A 475 -36.27 -3.84 -2.06
CA ILE A 475 -36.37 -4.07 -3.51
C ILE A 475 -35.77 -2.89 -4.28
N VAL A 476 -36.20 -1.66 -3.97
CA VAL A 476 -35.75 -0.46 -4.68
C VAL A 476 -34.26 -0.24 -4.47
N ALA A 477 -33.76 -0.38 -3.25
CA ALA A 477 -32.33 -0.19 -2.95
C ALA A 477 -31.45 -1.11 -3.80
N HIS A 478 -31.76 -2.41 -3.89
CA HIS A 478 -30.97 -3.35 -4.69
C HIS A 478 -31.11 -3.14 -6.20
N LEU A 479 -32.30 -2.78 -6.70
CA LEU A 479 -32.44 -2.49 -8.14
C LEU A 479 -31.60 -1.29 -8.54
N VAL A 480 -31.60 -0.23 -7.71
CA VAL A 480 -30.74 0.94 -7.91
C VAL A 480 -29.27 0.54 -7.76
N GLU A 481 -28.94 -0.31 -6.80
CA GLU A 481 -27.57 -0.80 -6.58
C GLU A 481 -27.03 -1.54 -7.81
N VAL A 482 -27.81 -2.44 -8.42
CA VAL A 482 -27.44 -3.15 -9.65
C VAL A 482 -27.12 -2.15 -10.77
N VAL A 483 -27.90 -1.08 -10.91
CA VAL A 483 -27.63 -0.01 -11.88
C VAL A 483 -26.29 0.67 -11.59
N PHE A 484 -26.01 1.03 -10.33
CA PHE A 484 -24.73 1.64 -9.95
C PHE A 484 -23.54 0.72 -10.20
N VAL A 485 -23.64 -0.57 -9.88
CA VAL A 485 -22.56 -1.55 -10.09
C VAL A 485 -22.28 -1.76 -11.58
N ILE A 486 -23.33 -1.88 -12.40
CA ILE A 486 -23.21 -2.02 -13.85
C ILE A 486 -22.62 -0.74 -14.46
N ALA A 487 -23.09 0.43 -14.05
CA ALA A 487 -22.53 1.71 -14.51
C ALA A 487 -21.05 1.86 -14.11
N LEU A 488 -20.68 1.51 -12.87
CA LEU A 488 -19.29 1.49 -12.43
C LEU A 488 -18.43 0.56 -13.32
N ARG A 489 -18.94 -0.63 -13.66
CA ARG A 489 -18.25 -1.59 -14.53
C ARG A 489 -18.00 -1.02 -15.93
N PHE A 490 -18.95 -0.30 -16.51
CA PHE A 490 -18.76 0.34 -17.81
C PHE A 490 -17.79 1.52 -17.73
N LEU A 491 -17.86 2.33 -16.67
CA LEU A 491 -16.92 3.43 -16.46
C LEU A 491 -15.48 2.95 -16.23
N LEU A 492 -15.28 1.86 -15.48
CA LEU A 492 -13.96 1.26 -15.29
C LEU A 492 -13.42 0.67 -16.59
N LYS A 493 -14.26 0.00 -17.38
CA LYS A 493 -13.85 -0.49 -18.71
C LYS A 493 -13.48 0.66 -19.64
N TRP A 494 -14.29 1.72 -19.68
CA TRP A 494 -14.00 2.90 -20.49
C TRP A 494 -12.68 3.58 -20.10
N GLU A 495 -12.40 3.68 -18.80
CA GLU A 495 -11.14 4.22 -18.29
C GLU A 495 -9.95 3.33 -18.67
N ASN A 496 -10.08 2.00 -18.59
CA ASN A 496 -9.05 1.06 -19.04
C ASN A 496 -8.81 1.19 -20.56
N ASP A 497 -9.88 1.11 -21.37
CA ASP A 497 -9.80 1.24 -22.83
C ASP A 497 -9.20 2.61 -23.23
N ARG A 498 -9.46 3.68 -22.47
CA ARG A 498 -8.84 5.00 -22.68
C ARG A 498 -7.34 4.99 -22.37
N ARG A 499 -6.91 4.34 -21.29
CA ARG A 499 -5.50 4.23 -20.90
C ARG A 499 -4.70 3.42 -21.90
N ASP A 500 -5.25 2.29 -22.34
CA ASP A 500 -4.63 1.41 -23.34
C ASP A 500 -4.39 2.17 -24.66
N ARG A 501 -5.35 3.02 -25.07
CA ARG A 501 -5.20 3.90 -26.26
C ARG A 501 -4.13 4.97 -26.10
N VAL A 502 -3.89 5.46 -24.89
CA VAL A 502 -2.92 6.54 -24.61
C VAL A 502 -1.51 5.98 -24.42
N GLN A 503 -1.37 4.78 -23.86
CA GLN A 503 -0.07 4.16 -23.55
C GLN A 503 0.46 3.21 -24.64
N GLY A 504 -0.38 2.77 -25.59
CA GLY A 504 0.00 1.75 -26.59
C GLY A 504 0.08 0.35 -25.98
N GLU A 505 0.11 -0.71 -26.81
CA GLU A 505 0.32 -2.09 -26.34
C GLU A 505 1.74 -2.24 -25.77
N VAL A 506 1.90 -1.95 -24.48
CA VAL A 506 3.10 -2.31 -23.73
C VAL A 506 2.97 -3.80 -23.42
N ALA A 507 3.86 -4.60 -23.99
CA ALA A 507 4.02 -6.01 -23.62
C ALA A 507 4.12 -6.11 -22.10
N GLU A 508 3.40 -7.08 -21.52
CA GLU A 508 3.30 -7.32 -20.09
C GLU A 508 4.71 -7.40 -19.47
N VAL A 509 5.21 -6.28 -18.95
CA VAL A 509 6.49 -6.24 -18.25
C VAL A 509 6.26 -6.94 -16.94
N ASP A 510 6.93 -8.07 -16.77
CA ASP A 510 7.03 -8.77 -15.50
C ASP A 510 7.79 -7.88 -14.51
N LEU A 511 7.03 -7.08 -13.77
CA LEU A 511 7.51 -6.14 -12.75
C LEU A 511 8.19 -6.88 -11.58
N ASP A 512 8.02 -8.21 -11.45
CA ASP A 512 8.62 -9.00 -10.39
C ASP A 512 10.13 -9.27 -10.63
N ALA A 513 10.63 -9.15 -11.87
CA ALA A 513 12.03 -9.44 -12.22
C ALA A 513 13.01 -8.25 -12.07
N THR A 514 12.51 -7.02 -11.96
CA THR A 514 13.33 -5.79 -11.98
C THR A 514 13.34 -5.01 -10.66
N ALA A 515 12.68 -5.53 -9.61
CA ALA A 515 12.52 -4.89 -8.30
C ALA A 515 13.78 -4.88 -7.41
N PHE A 516 14.92 -5.32 -7.92
CA PHE A 516 16.12 -5.64 -7.14
C PHE A 516 17.21 -4.58 -7.31
N GLY A 517 17.09 -3.45 -6.63
CA GLY A 517 18.20 -2.51 -6.45
C GLY A 517 17.73 -1.11 -6.08
N ASP A 518 17.69 -0.81 -4.79
CA ASP A 518 17.30 0.50 -4.25
C ASP A 518 18.44 1.54 -4.39
N LEU A 519 19.04 1.61 -5.59
CA LEU A 519 20.26 2.38 -5.86
C LEU A 519 19.95 3.78 -6.39
N THR A 520 18.77 4.02 -6.95
CA THR A 520 18.38 5.30 -7.58
C THR A 520 17.70 6.29 -6.63
N ASP A 521 16.98 5.79 -5.62
CA ASP A 521 16.24 6.61 -4.65
C ASP A 521 17.09 7.66 -3.91
N PRO A 522 18.31 7.35 -3.40
CA PRO A 522 19.16 8.34 -2.75
C PRO A 522 19.55 9.51 -3.66
N TRP A 523 19.67 9.30 -4.97
CA TRP A 523 20.03 10.34 -5.93
C TRP A 523 18.83 11.22 -6.26
N VAL A 524 17.67 10.61 -6.47
CA VAL A 524 16.45 11.36 -6.77
C VAL A 524 16.02 12.22 -5.58
N GLU A 525 16.15 11.70 -4.36
CA GLU A 525 15.82 12.44 -3.13
C GLU A 525 16.79 13.59 -2.83
N LYS A 526 18.04 13.48 -3.30
CA LYS A 526 19.06 14.53 -3.18
C LYS A 526 19.08 15.52 -4.36
N GLY A 527 18.15 15.41 -5.31
CA GLY A 527 17.98 16.35 -6.42
C GLY A 527 18.67 15.97 -7.72
N GLY A 528 19.06 14.70 -7.89
CA GLY A 528 19.71 14.17 -9.08
C GLY A 528 21.23 14.32 -9.08
N ILE A 529 21.85 14.10 -10.24
CA ILE A 529 23.28 14.31 -10.49
C ILE A 529 23.44 15.68 -11.13
N VAL A 530 24.19 16.56 -10.45
CA VAL A 530 24.45 17.92 -10.92
C VAL A 530 25.95 18.20 -10.77
N GLY A 531 26.59 18.61 -11.86
CA GLY A 531 28.03 18.80 -11.85
C GLY A 531 28.61 19.29 -13.16
N ARG A 532 29.94 19.22 -13.29
CA ARG A 532 30.65 19.56 -14.52
C ARG A 532 30.77 18.31 -15.38
N GLY A 533 30.07 18.30 -16.52
CA GLY A 533 30.22 17.29 -17.55
C GLY A 533 31.46 17.53 -18.42
N VAL A 534 32.11 16.45 -18.83
CA VAL A 534 33.27 16.45 -19.72
C VAL A 534 33.03 15.44 -20.83
N LEU A 535 33.04 15.86 -22.09
CA LEU A 535 32.82 14.97 -23.24
C LEU A 535 34.13 14.59 -23.92
N LEU A 536 34.46 13.31 -23.94
CA LEU A 536 35.48 12.72 -24.80
C LEU A 536 34.80 12.13 -26.05
N ASP A 537 35.07 12.73 -27.21
CA ASP A 537 34.41 12.37 -28.47
C ASP A 537 35.27 11.43 -29.32
N TYR A 538 35.17 10.13 -29.00
CA TYR A 538 35.96 9.09 -29.66
C TYR A 538 35.59 8.92 -31.13
N ALA A 539 34.32 8.99 -31.49
CA ALA A 539 33.89 8.88 -32.88
C ALA A 539 34.48 9.98 -33.77
N SER A 540 34.48 11.23 -33.31
CA SER A 540 35.10 12.34 -34.05
C SER A 540 36.63 12.26 -34.06
N PHE A 541 37.24 11.72 -33.00
CA PHE A 541 38.67 11.42 -32.97
C PHE A 541 39.06 10.39 -34.03
N CYS A 542 38.32 9.27 -34.13
CA CYS A 542 38.56 8.26 -35.16
C CYS A 542 38.44 8.84 -36.57
N ALA A 543 37.44 9.69 -36.82
CA ALA A 543 37.29 10.36 -38.11
C ALA A 543 38.49 11.27 -38.45
N ARG A 544 39.00 12.05 -37.48
CA ARG A 544 40.15 12.95 -37.69
C ARG A 544 41.47 12.20 -37.91
N HIS A 545 41.65 11.08 -37.22
CA HIS A 545 42.86 10.26 -37.30
C HIS A 545 42.78 9.10 -38.29
N SER A 546 41.69 9.03 -39.08
CA SER A 546 41.45 7.95 -40.05
C SER A 546 41.53 6.54 -39.42
N LEU A 547 41.04 6.40 -38.19
CA LEU A 547 40.94 5.12 -37.50
C LEU A 547 39.62 4.41 -37.86
N PRO A 548 39.61 3.09 -38.00
CA PRO A 548 38.39 2.35 -38.23
C PRO A 548 37.46 2.44 -37.02
N LEU A 549 36.17 2.72 -37.26
CA LEU A 549 35.14 2.79 -36.24
C LEU A 549 33.96 1.91 -36.66
N ASP A 550 33.67 0.87 -35.87
CA ASP A 550 32.44 0.10 -35.98
C ASP A 550 31.85 -0.14 -34.58
N ALA A 551 30.84 0.65 -34.23
CA ALA A 551 30.17 0.58 -32.95
C ALA A 551 29.39 -0.73 -32.71
N PHE A 552 29.20 -1.55 -33.74
CA PHE A 552 28.42 -2.80 -33.71
C PHE A 552 29.29 -4.05 -33.71
N THR A 553 30.56 -3.91 -33.29
CA THR A 553 31.54 -4.99 -33.14
C THR A 553 32.14 -4.96 -31.75
N SER A 554 32.52 -6.12 -31.21
CA SER A 554 33.19 -6.22 -29.91
C SER A 554 34.63 -5.71 -30.01
N SER A 555 34.82 -4.41 -29.84
CA SER A 555 36.10 -3.72 -29.91
C SER A 555 36.31 -2.77 -28.73
N ASN A 556 37.55 -2.34 -28.51
CA ASN A 556 37.94 -1.53 -27.36
C ASN A 556 38.13 -0.06 -27.73
N ILE A 557 37.60 0.83 -26.90
CA ILE A 557 38.12 2.18 -26.74
C ILE A 557 39.24 2.11 -25.70
N SER A 558 40.47 2.38 -26.11
CA SER A 558 41.63 2.31 -25.20
C SER A 558 41.76 3.55 -24.34
N LEU A 559 42.29 3.39 -23.12
CA LEU A 559 42.63 4.51 -22.24
C LEU A 559 43.61 5.48 -22.90
N THR A 560 44.53 4.96 -23.72
CA THR A 560 45.50 5.79 -24.46
C THR A 560 44.79 6.72 -25.43
N HIS A 561 43.77 6.25 -26.15
CA HIS A 561 42.98 7.12 -27.02
C HIS A 561 42.19 8.15 -26.22
N LEU A 562 41.59 7.78 -25.08
CA LEU A 562 40.88 8.75 -24.23
C LEU A 562 41.80 9.86 -23.70
N GLN A 563 43.03 9.51 -23.30
CA GLN A 563 44.02 10.48 -22.85
C GLN A 563 44.48 11.41 -23.99
N GLN A 564 44.66 10.87 -25.20
CA GLN A 564 44.97 11.68 -26.39
C GLN A 564 43.83 12.64 -26.73
N ILE A 565 42.58 12.17 -26.66
CA ILE A 565 41.39 13.00 -26.87
C ILE A 565 41.36 14.14 -25.85
N ALA A 566 41.55 13.84 -24.56
CA ALA A 566 41.59 14.85 -23.51
C ALA A 566 42.69 15.90 -23.76
N ALA A 567 43.88 15.48 -24.22
CA ALA A 567 44.98 16.37 -24.57
C ALA A 567 44.64 17.26 -25.78
N GLU A 568 44.09 16.70 -26.86
CA GLU A 568 43.70 17.46 -28.06
C GLU A 568 42.55 18.43 -27.81
N GLN A 569 41.62 18.05 -26.94
CA GLN A 569 40.49 18.88 -26.52
C GLN A 569 40.88 19.89 -25.42
N ASN A 570 42.15 19.89 -24.99
CA ASN A 570 42.69 20.72 -23.92
C ASN A 570 41.86 20.64 -22.61
N ILE A 571 41.47 19.42 -22.24
CA ILE A 571 40.67 19.12 -21.06
C ILE A 571 41.60 18.93 -19.85
N THR A 572 41.34 19.68 -18.79
CA THR A 572 41.88 19.39 -17.45
C THR A 572 40.76 18.82 -16.59
N PHE A 573 40.92 17.57 -16.18
CA PHE A 573 40.00 16.89 -15.28
C PHE A 573 40.08 17.45 -13.85
N ARG A 574 38.97 17.42 -13.13
CA ARG A 574 38.83 17.85 -11.75
C ARG A 574 38.07 16.78 -10.95
N PRO A 575 38.36 16.62 -9.65
CA PRO A 575 37.53 15.80 -8.78
C PRO A 575 36.07 16.25 -8.85
N GLY A 576 35.17 15.29 -9.03
CA GLY A 576 33.73 15.53 -9.20
C GLY A 576 33.26 15.77 -10.63
N ASP A 577 34.15 15.72 -11.63
CA ASP A 577 33.74 15.75 -13.04
C ASP A 577 32.87 14.52 -13.38
N ILE A 578 31.96 14.68 -14.34
CA ILE A 578 31.10 13.63 -14.88
C ILE A 578 31.58 13.33 -16.30
N LEU A 579 32.08 12.11 -16.51
CA LEU A 579 32.71 11.72 -17.77
C LEU A 579 31.65 11.24 -18.77
N PHE A 580 31.63 11.81 -19.97
CA PHE A 580 30.83 11.34 -21.11
C PHE A 580 31.75 10.84 -22.22
N ILE A 581 31.47 9.65 -22.76
CA ILE A 581 32.20 9.06 -23.89
C ILE A 581 31.23 8.87 -25.06
N ARG A 582 31.53 9.50 -26.20
CA ARG A 582 30.79 9.27 -27.46
C ARG A 582 31.53 8.26 -28.32
N SER A 583 31.02 7.03 -28.35
CA SER A 583 31.50 5.89 -29.14
C SER A 583 31.10 5.97 -30.60
N GLY A 584 29.99 6.67 -30.93
CA GLY A 584 29.42 6.73 -32.28
C GLY A 584 28.29 5.71 -32.51
N PHE A 585 27.83 5.03 -31.46
CA PHE A 585 26.72 4.08 -31.53
C PHE A 585 25.44 4.77 -32.00
N THR A 586 25.06 5.90 -31.41
CA THR A 586 23.81 6.61 -31.73
C THR A 586 23.77 7.06 -33.18
N ALA A 587 24.84 7.69 -33.67
CA ALA A 587 24.98 8.04 -35.09
C ALA A 587 24.88 6.81 -36.01
N GLY A 588 25.58 5.73 -35.67
CA GLY A 588 25.57 4.50 -36.45
C GLY A 588 24.23 3.76 -36.43
N TYR A 589 23.45 3.88 -35.35
CA TYR A 589 22.13 3.27 -35.20
C TYR A 589 21.07 4.07 -35.97
N ASN A 590 21.09 5.39 -35.86
CA ASN A 590 20.17 6.29 -36.55
C ASN A 590 20.38 6.31 -38.07
N ALA A 591 21.58 5.94 -38.56
CA ALA A 591 21.86 5.80 -39.98
C ALA A 591 21.30 4.50 -40.61
N LYS A 592 20.84 3.53 -39.80
CA LYS A 592 20.25 2.27 -40.28
C LYS A 592 18.75 2.44 -40.58
N ASP A 593 18.22 1.63 -41.48
CA ASP A 593 16.77 1.52 -41.69
C ASP A 593 16.10 0.71 -40.55
N ASP A 594 14.76 0.79 -40.47
CA ASP A 594 13.96 0.12 -39.43
C ASP A 594 14.22 -1.40 -39.35
N ALA A 595 14.47 -2.04 -40.49
CA ALA A 595 14.72 -3.48 -40.56
C ALA A 595 16.09 -3.81 -39.95
N ALA A 596 17.12 -3.04 -40.29
CA ALA A 596 18.47 -3.19 -39.77
C ALA A 596 18.56 -2.79 -38.28
N GLN A 597 17.80 -1.79 -37.82
CA GLN A 597 17.70 -1.45 -36.40
C GLN A 597 17.10 -2.59 -35.57
N LYS A 598 16.00 -3.19 -36.05
CA LYS A 598 15.41 -4.39 -35.42
C LYS A 598 16.37 -5.58 -35.46
N ALA A 599 17.12 -5.75 -36.55
CA ALA A 599 18.10 -6.81 -36.68
C ALA A 599 19.26 -6.66 -35.67
N VAL A 600 19.66 -5.44 -35.32
CA VAL A 600 20.66 -5.18 -34.24
C VAL A 600 20.11 -5.64 -32.89
N ALA A 601 18.86 -5.32 -32.56
CA ALA A 601 18.23 -5.74 -31.31
C ALA A 601 18.00 -7.26 -31.22
N ALA A 602 17.85 -7.94 -32.36
CA ALA A 602 17.61 -9.38 -32.45
C ALA A 602 18.89 -10.24 -32.57
N ARG A 603 20.09 -9.66 -32.45
CA ARG A 603 21.35 -10.40 -32.54
C ARG A 603 21.49 -11.39 -31.38
N ALA A 604 22.11 -12.54 -31.68
CA ALA A 604 22.39 -13.57 -30.68
C ALA A 604 23.51 -13.20 -29.70
N SER A 605 24.44 -12.32 -30.10
CA SER A 605 25.52 -11.80 -29.25
C SER A 605 25.42 -10.27 -29.17
N PRO A 606 25.56 -9.66 -27.98
CA PRO A 606 25.61 -8.22 -27.81
C PRO A 606 27.01 -7.69 -28.11
N ASP A 607 27.42 -7.69 -29.37
CA ASP A 607 28.74 -7.22 -29.78
C ASP A 607 28.71 -5.70 -30.02
N PHE A 608 29.29 -4.94 -29.09
CA PHE A 608 29.34 -3.48 -29.16
C PHE A 608 30.71 -2.93 -28.74
N LEU A 609 31.12 -1.84 -29.39
CA LEU A 609 32.29 -1.06 -29.01
C LEU A 609 32.05 -0.44 -27.63
N GLY A 610 33.04 -0.49 -26.76
CA GLY A 610 32.97 0.17 -25.45
C GLY A 610 34.35 0.31 -24.82
N LEU A 611 34.39 0.84 -23.60
CA LEU A 611 35.64 1.06 -22.88
C LEU A 611 36.36 -0.27 -22.59
N GLU A 612 37.70 -0.27 -22.69
CA GLU A 612 38.48 -1.47 -22.37
C GLU A 612 38.41 -1.82 -20.87
N PRO A 613 38.14 -3.08 -20.49
CA PRO A 613 37.90 -3.44 -19.10
C PRO A 613 39.19 -3.75 -18.34
N THR A 614 40.12 -2.80 -18.26
CA THR A 614 41.46 -3.02 -17.68
C THR A 614 41.64 -2.37 -16.29
N LYS A 615 42.64 -2.83 -15.54
CA LYS A 615 43.03 -2.24 -14.25
C LYS A 615 43.48 -0.80 -14.39
N GLU A 616 44.14 -0.47 -15.49
CA GLU A 616 44.59 0.89 -15.81
C GLU A 616 43.40 1.84 -15.98
N VAL A 617 42.32 1.39 -16.63
CA VAL A 617 41.07 2.16 -16.75
C VAL A 617 40.44 2.39 -15.39
N LEU A 618 40.31 1.35 -14.56
CA LEU A 618 39.79 1.51 -13.19
C LEU A 618 40.66 2.50 -12.39
N ARG A 619 41.98 2.32 -12.40
CA ARG A 619 42.90 3.23 -11.71
C ARG A 619 42.72 4.66 -12.20
N TRP A 620 42.63 4.88 -13.51
CA TRP A 620 42.43 6.21 -14.07
C TRP A 620 41.11 6.86 -13.63
N ILE A 621 39.99 6.11 -13.65
CA ILE A 621 38.69 6.63 -13.19
C ILE A 621 38.75 7.00 -11.71
N TRP A 622 39.37 6.14 -10.89
CA TRP A 622 39.52 6.34 -9.45
C TRP A 622 40.42 7.54 -9.11
N GLU A 623 41.61 7.61 -9.69
CA GLU A 623 42.60 8.67 -9.42
C GLU A 623 42.14 10.04 -9.91
N THR A 624 41.36 10.08 -10.99
CA THR A 624 40.77 11.32 -11.49
C THR A 624 39.64 11.83 -10.60
N GLY A 625 38.99 10.93 -9.85
CA GLY A 625 37.91 11.27 -8.92
C GLY A 625 36.61 11.63 -9.63
N PHE A 626 36.25 10.93 -10.70
CA PHE A 626 34.97 11.14 -11.38
C PHE A 626 33.77 10.84 -10.46
N ALA A 627 32.73 11.67 -10.53
CA ALA A 627 31.51 11.48 -9.75
C ALA A 627 30.49 10.56 -10.43
N ALA A 628 30.55 10.43 -11.76
CA ALA A 628 29.70 9.58 -12.57
C ALA A 628 30.36 9.36 -13.95
N VAL A 629 30.00 8.28 -14.63
CA VAL A 629 30.41 8.02 -16.02
C VAL A 629 29.19 7.76 -16.90
N ALA A 630 29.25 8.14 -18.16
CA ALA A 630 28.18 7.94 -19.11
C ALA A 630 28.68 7.75 -20.55
N GLY A 631 27.89 7.06 -21.37
CA GLY A 631 28.18 6.88 -22.80
C GLY A 631 26.94 6.67 -23.65
N ASP A 632 27.14 6.72 -24.98
CA ASP A 632 26.09 6.51 -25.99
C ASP A 632 25.92 5.03 -26.39
N ALA A 633 26.87 4.17 -26.02
CA ALA A 633 26.81 2.73 -26.30
C ALA A 633 25.78 2.01 -25.40
N PRO A 634 25.26 0.83 -25.83
CA PRO A 634 24.40 -0.03 -25.02
C PRO A 634 25.06 -0.59 -23.75
N SER A 635 26.39 -0.56 -23.70
CA SER A 635 27.19 -0.92 -22.53
C SER A 635 28.33 0.09 -22.40
N PHE A 636 28.63 0.56 -21.19
CA PHE A 636 29.72 1.52 -20.96
C PHE A 636 31.10 0.92 -21.27
N GLU A 637 31.31 -0.33 -20.85
CA GLU A 637 32.45 -1.14 -21.26
C GLU A 637 32.13 -1.96 -22.51
N ARG A 638 33.15 -2.49 -23.19
CA ARG A 638 32.93 -3.29 -24.39
C ARG A 638 31.94 -4.44 -24.14
N ALA A 639 31.14 -4.77 -25.16
CA ALA A 639 30.21 -5.89 -25.10
C ALA A 639 30.61 -6.99 -26.12
N PRO A 640 30.44 -8.29 -25.81
CA PRO A 640 29.87 -8.84 -24.58
C PRO A 640 30.74 -8.55 -23.36
N ILE A 641 30.09 -8.19 -22.25
CA ILE A 641 30.74 -7.74 -21.03
C ILE A 641 31.54 -8.88 -20.37
N ALA A 642 31.00 -10.10 -20.41
CA ALA A 642 31.67 -11.32 -19.97
C ALA A 642 31.94 -12.24 -21.16
N GLY A 643 33.13 -12.85 -21.22
CA GLY A 643 33.48 -13.80 -22.27
C GLY A 643 34.90 -14.34 -22.16
N PRO A 644 35.44 -14.96 -23.22
CA PRO A 644 36.79 -15.56 -23.18
C PRO A 644 37.91 -14.58 -22.80
N HIS A 645 37.71 -13.28 -23.00
CA HIS A 645 38.65 -12.23 -22.66
C HIS A 645 38.69 -11.90 -21.16
N THR A 646 37.58 -12.08 -20.44
CA THR A 646 37.50 -11.93 -18.98
C THR A 646 37.62 -13.27 -18.25
N ALA A 647 38.01 -14.35 -18.92
CA ALA A 647 38.24 -15.63 -18.27
C ALA A 647 39.53 -15.59 -17.43
N VAL A 648 39.67 -16.51 -16.47
CA VAL A 648 40.92 -16.74 -15.74
C VAL A 648 42.06 -16.96 -16.74
N GLY A 649 43.14 -16.21 -16.59
CA GLY A 649 44.28 -16.08 -17.50
C GLY A 649 44.16 -14.93 -18.51
N GLY A 650 43.04 -14.20 -18.50
CA GLY A 650 42.69 -13.09 -19.40
C GLY A 650 43.12 -11.72 -18.87
N VAL A 651 42.19 -10.76 -18.88
CA VAL A 651 42.48 -9.35 -18.54
C VAL A 651 42.94 -9.14 -17.09
N TRP A 652 42.53 -10.01 -16.16
CA TRP A 652 42.83 -9.92 -14.73
C TRP A 652 43.96 -10.84 -14.27
N LYS A 653 44.79 -11.30 -15.21
CA LYS A 653 45.85 -12.28 -14.94
C LYS A 653 46.80 -11.85 -13.81
N GLY A 654 46.84 -12.64 -12.75
CA GLY A 654 47.74 -12.46 -11.60
C GLY A 654 47.18 -11.57 -10.48
N GLU A 655 45.93 -11.13 -10.56
CA GLU A 655 45.26 -10.42 -9.48
C GLU A 655 44.61 -11.41 -8.49
N ALA A 656 44.56 -11.05 -7.20
CA ALA A 656 44.07 -11.95 -6.15
C ALA A 656 42.58 -12.34 -6.30
N TRP A 657 41.81 -11.57 -7.06
CA TRP A 657 40.39 -11.76 -7.33
C TRP A 657 40.11 -12.31 -8.74
N GLU A 658 41.14 -12.75 -9.47
CA GLU A 658 41.00 -13.29 -10.83
C GLU A 658 40.03 -14.47 -10.92
N GLU A 659 39.95 -15.30 -9.86
CA GLU A 659 39.03 -16.44 -9.77
C GLU A 659 37.65 -16.06 -9.21
N GLU A 660 37.49 -14.82 -8.73
CA GLU A 660 36.23 -14.30 -8.18
C GLU A 660 35.42 -13.57 -9.27
N MET A 661 34.11 -13.37 -9.03
CA MET A 661 33.21 -12.55 -9.84
C MET A 661 33.34 -12.71 -11.38
N GLN A 662 32.93 -13.87 -11.91
CA GLN A 662 32.92 -14.15 -13.37
C GLN A 662 34.29 -13.97 -14.07
N GLY A 663 35.41 -14.16 -13.36
CA GLY A 663 36.77 -14.19 -13.94
C GLY A 663 37.58 -12.89 -13.76
N GLY A 664 37.36 -12.14 -12.67
CA GLY A 664 38.23 -11.02 -12.28
C GLY A 664 37.60 -9.64 -12.26
N GLY A 665 36.27 -9.54 -12.44
CA GLY A 665 35.50 -8.31 -12.23
C GLY A 665 35.28 -7.50 -13.51
N LEU A 666 34.03 -7.08 -13.71
CA LEU A 666 33.61 -6.21 -14.81
C LEU A 666 33.80 -4.74 -14.39
N LEU A 667 34.04 -3.79 -15.32
CA LEU A 667 34.02 -2.36 -14.96
C LEU A 667 32.70 -2.02 -14.28
N HIS A 668 31.57 -2.53 -14.79
CA HIS A 668 30.26 -2.38 -14.17
C HIS A 668 30.22 -2.74 -12.69
N GLN A 669 30.84 -3.86 -12.31
CA GLN A 669 30.79 -4.34 -10.93
C GLN A 669 31.63 -3.47 -10.00
N TRP A 670 32.82 -3.06 -10.44
CA TRP A 670 33.68 -2.18 -9.67
C TRP A 670 33.09 -0.78 -9.51
N LEU A 671 32.59 -0.19 -10.59
CA LEU A 671 32.01 1.14 -10.57
C LEU A 671 30.73 1.16 -9.73
N LEU A 672 29.75 0.31 -10.02
CA LEU A 672 28.45 0.31 -9.34
C LEU A 672 28.54 -0.30 -7.94
N GLY A 673 28.93 -1.56 -7.84
CA GLY A 673 28.91 -2.33 -6.59
C GLY A 673 30.09 -2.05 -5.68
N GLY A 674 31.27 -1.83 -6.26
CA GLY A 674 32.50 -1.54 -5.51
C GLY A 674 32.58 -0.10 -5.01
N TRP A 675 32.36 0.89 -5.87
CA TRP A 675 32.58 2.30 -5.56
C TRP A 675 31.30 3.10 -5.35
N GLY A 676 30.13 2.57 -5.76
CA GLY A 676 28.88 3.33 -5.77
C GLY A 676 28.86 4.45 -6.82
N LEU A 677 29.73 4.36 -7.83
CA LEU A 677 29.83 5.30 -8.94
C LEU A 677 28.75 4.98 -9.99
N PRO A 678 27.82 5.90 -10.28
CA PRO A 678 26.74 5.66 -11.23
C PRO A 678 27.22 5.64 -12.68
N ILE A 679 26.63 4.74 -13.46
CA ILE A 679 26.87 4.57 -14.90
C ILE A 679 25.62 5.00 -15.67
N GLY A 680 25.82 5.77 -16.74
CA GLY A 680 24.79 6.14 -17.72
C GLY A 680 25.06 5.51 -19.08
N GLU A 681 24.07 4.85 -19.67
CA GLU A 681 24.20 4.17 -20.96
C GLU A 681 23.12 4.65 -21.92
N MET A 682 23.36 4.48 -23.22
CA MET A 682 22.43 4.87 -24.28
C MET A 682 22.05 6.37 -24.28
N PHE A 683 22.98 7.24 -23.88
CA PHE A 683 22.77 8.68 -23.99
C PHE A 683 22.81 9.13 -25.45
N ASP A 684 21.89 9.99 -25.88
CA ASP A 684 22.02 10.69 -27.15
C ASP A 684 23.00 11.87 -26.98
N LEU A 685 24.24 11.68 -27.45
CA LEU A 685 25.32 12.66 -27.34
C LEU A 685 25.56 13.42 -28.65
N GLU A 686 24.74 13.24 -29.69
CA GLU A 686 25.00 13.81 -31.03
C GLU A 686 24.89 15.33 -31.05
N ALA A 687 23.80 15.87 -30.47
CA ALA A 687 23.60 17.30 -30.34
C ALA A 687 24.65 17.96 -29.42
N LEU A 688 25.04 17.25 -28.35
CA LEU A 688 26.08 17.70 -27.42
C LEU A 688 27.44 17.78 -28.10
N SER A 689 27.86 16.74 -28.83
CA SER A 689 29.11 16.72 -29.59
C SER A 689 29.16 17.86 -30.61
N SER A 690 28.08 18.04 -31.39
CA SER A 690 27.98 19.12 -32.37
C SER A 690 28.16 20.50 -31.72
N THR A 691 27.51 20.72 -30.57
CA THR A 691 27.63 21.97 -29.81
C THR A 691 29.04 22.18 -29.23
N CYS A 692 29.66 21.13 -28.69
CA CYS A 692 31.05 21.18 -28.19
C CYS A 692 32.03 21.59 -29.30
N GLN A 693 31.84 21.05 -30.51
CA GLN A 693 32.68 21.36 -31.67
C GLN A 693 32.49 22.80 -32.14
N GLU A 694 31.24 23.26 -32.26
CA GLU A 694 30.92 24.64 -32.65
C GLU A 694 31.53 25.67 -31.69
N LEU A 695 31.45 25.39 -30.37
CA LEU A 695 31.96 26.29 -29.33
C LEU A 695 33.46 26.12 -29.05
N GLY A 696 34.10 25.07 -29.57
CA GLY A 696 35.47 24.71 -29.21
C GLY A 696 35.63 24.41 -27.71
N ARG A 697 34.57 23.95 -27.03
CA ARG A 697 34.51 23.74 -25.58
C ARG A 697 33.89 22.38 -25.26
N TRP A 698 34.65 21.56 -24.52
CA TRP A 698 34.30 20.16 -24.22
C TRP A 698 33.85 19.90 -22.79
N THR A 699 33.64 20.98 -22.03
CA THR A 699 33.13 20.92 -20.65
C THR A 699 31.89 21.79 -20.52
N PHE A 700 30.89 21.30 -19.80
CA PHE A 700 29.59 21.92 -19.65
C PHE A 700 29.04 21.66 -18.26
N PHE A 701 28.03 22.42 -17.85
CA PHE A 701 27.27 22.09 -16.66
C PHE A 701 26.21 21.05 -17.03
N VAL A 702 26.09 19.98 -16.26
CA VAL A 702 25.06 18.96 -16.48
C VAL A 702 24.14 18.89 -15.27
N SER A 703 22.85 18.81 -15.55
CA SER A 703 21.82 18.47 -14.58
C SER A 703 21.05 17.26 -15.10
N SER A 704 21.02 16.20 -14.31
CA SER A 704 20.42 14.93 -14.66
C SER A 704 19.60 14.44 -13.47
N VAL A 705 18.28 14.45 -13.60
CA VAL A 705 17.38 13.95 -12.57
C VAL A 705 16.78 12.65 -13.08
N PRO A 706 17.17 11.49 -12.52
CA PRO A 706 16.53 10.22 -12.82
C PRO A 706 15.04 10.29 -12.43
N LEU A 707 14.17 9.64 -13.21
CA LEU A 707 12.79 9.46 -12.76
C LEU A 707 12.79 8.68 -11.44
N LYS A 708 11.93 9.07 -10.49
CA LYS A 708 11.71 8.26 -9.29
C LYS A 708 10.92 7.01 -9.70
N VAL A 709 11.64 5.95 -10.02
CA VAL A 709 11.10 4.61 -10.26
C VAL A 709 11.39 3.80 -9.00
N PRO A 710 10.42 3.65 -8.08
CA PRO A 710 10.66 2.96 -6.81
C PRO A 710 11.17 1.54 -7.05
N GLY A 711 12.33 1.20 -6.50
CA GLY A 711 12.99 -0.10 -6.68
C GLY A 711 13.67 -0.32 -8.04
N GLY A 712 13.80 0.74 -8.86
CA GLY A 712 14.48 0.67 -10.15
C GLY A 712 16.01 0.68 -10.02
N VAL A 713 16.67 -0.33 -10.60
CA VAL A 713 18.14 -0.43 -10.70
C VAL A 713 18.72 0.53 -11.74
N ALA A 714 17.90 0.84 -12.75
CA ALA A 714 18.15 1.87 -13.75
C ALA A 714 16.89 2.74 -13.86
N SER A 715 17.09 4.01 -14.17
CA SER A 715 16.00 4.95 -14.38
C SER A 715 16.38 5.90 -15.50
N PRO A 716 15.48 6.13 -16.50
CA PRO A 716 15.77 7.10 -17.55
C PRO A 716 15.92 8.48 -16.91
N PRO A 717 17.08 9.14 -17.08
CA PRO A 717 17.25 10.50 -16.64
C PRO A 717 17.00 11.48 -17.79
N ASN A 718 16.30 12.58 -17.50
CA ASN A 718 16.24 13.69 -18.45
C ASN A 718 17.45 14.61 -18.21
N ALA A 719 18.59 14.25 -18.79
CA ALA A 719 19.83 14.99 -18.64
C ALA A 719 19.87 16.21 -19.57
N VAL A 720 20.26 17.36 -19.03
CA VAL A 720 20.43 18.61 -19.77
C VAL A 720 21.86 19.09 -19.61
N ALA A 721 22.52 19.32 -20.74
CA ALA A 721 23.80 20.01 -20.81
C ALA A 721 23.58 21.52 -21.02
N ILE A 722 24.28 22.34 -20.23
CA ILE A 722 24.18 23.80 -20.23
C ILE A 722 25.60 24.36 -20.41
N PHE A 723 25.76 25.19 -21.43
CA PHE A 723 27.01 25.78 -21.87
C PHE A 723 27.18 27.21 -21.37
#